data_AF-A0A6E8VR83-F1
#
_entry.id   AF-A0A6E8VR83-F1
#
_cell.length_a   1.000
_cell.length_b   1.000
_cell.length_c   1.000
_cell.angle_alpha   90.00
_cell.angle_beta   90.00
_cell.angle_gamma   90.00
#
_symmetry.space_group_name_H-M   'P 1'
#
loop_
_entity.id
_entity.type
_entity.pdbx_description
1 polymer ?
#
loop_
_entity_poly.entity_id
_entity_poly.type
_entity_poly.pdbx_seq_one_letter_code
_entity_poly.pdbx_strand_id
1 'polypeptide(L)'
;MAIYCWGNTAHGELGLGGIEEEQVMVPRKMDWSQADEVVRVECGTSHTLFLTKEGKMYACGNNDHGQLGHDLDTLPNKRPQRLTSLENYIITCISCGTAHSLALTNWGQVFSWGSNAVGQLGHDAENGRQPTPRMIKAIGAKHVVQIASGQYHCLALTNNGELYAWGSNSYGQLGIGTTSEKVPMPTLIQSLAGVPIAFIACGGNHSFAVSKSGAIFGWGKNTFGQLGLNDLNSRCYPTQLRTLRSLGVRYISCGDDFSVFLTNEGGVFTCGAGTFGQLGHGSCSNEIVPRKVFELMGSKITQIACGRRHTLAFVPSRGKIYGFGLGGVGQLGIGMVGNHSTPQIVRGPWFKTDFQSSDCDETQIIVNRIFSGGDQCFVSLLGGDESADFRVYDDSTQILSLSLEMGKELAKIEPEQTVELDVISSVETIFKSLACLNGSLLLPNDAHLCCTSKHPGVDMGAAEETFDQIRKIERESIRQLIRDSIESDLLGALTASPADVETLRIYLLLPLYHEFINPKHYQKLHAPFSKAVLQLAKNAYEIVVGWWANQSREYFERMVENCKSVVLYIINFKFPRVESPAGAEKPHQQELRYDPHLAAMLDMLAVLYWINHQKRTQKLPYEQFHINEIDDLIDIRQDYFRWTTDAKGVTFSLCNYPFVFNASAKMLLLQTDQAMQMYQAMQSAATASWLSMLYSPAANSAACQYIVLNVTRENIVQDTIRELSHYAASDLKKPIKIKFCGEEAEDAGGVRKEFFMLLLRDILDPKYGMFKSFEESNAIWFTEDYFDSDDSMFALIGILCGLAIYNFTIIALPFPLALYKKLLGEEVDMKDLQDLAPTVARSMQSILDYEGGDLEEVFDLCFTTTRDYFGEIQTIPLKPNGENIRLTQGNKQEFVNLYIDYVFNKAVEKSFRQFHAGFMRVCGGRVMKLFKAHELMSVVVGNEEYDWNVLEENAEYKNGYTCGDQTIRWFWEVFHELPLEEKKKFLLFLTGCDRIPIMGMKAIKIFIQPTPDDKFLPVAHTCFNLLDLPQYQTKEKLKYKLLQAIQQTQGFSLV
;
A
#
# COMPACT_ATOMS: atom_id res chain seq x y z
N MET A 1 -25.39 -23.12 -43.56
CA MET A 1 -25.41 -21.80 -42.90
C MET A 1 -26.04 -20.83 -43.91
N ALA A 2 -26.18 -19.53 -43.64
CA ALA A 2 -26.59 -18.57 -44.66
C ALA A 2 -26.21 -17.15 -44.22
N ILE A 3 -25.94 -16.26 -45.19
CA ILE A 3 -25.83 -14.82 -44.96
C ILE A 3 -27.02 -14.10 -45.58
N TYR A 4 -27.56 -13.14 -44.83
CA TYR A 4 -28.55 -12.19 -45.32
C TYR A 4 -27.99 -10.78 -45.24
N CYS A 5 -28.30 -9.94 -46.21
CA CYS A 5 -27.81 -8.58 -46.31
C CYS A 5 -28.92 -7.59 -46.70
N TRP A 6 -28.80 -6.34 -46.26
CA TRP A 6 -29.75 -5.26 -46.57
C TRP A 6 -29.10 -3.87 -46.40
N GLY A 7 -29.79 -2.83 -46.88
CA GLY A 7 -29.29 -1.45 -46.87
C GLY A 7 -28.84 -0.98 -48.26
N ASN A 8 -27.87 -0.06 -48.28
CA ASN A 8 -27.33 0.53 -49.50
C ASN A 8 -26.51 -0.49 -50.31
N THR A 9 -26.71 -0.51 -51.63
CA THR A 9 -25.93 -1.32 -52.57
C THR A 9 -25.62 -0.59 -53.88
N ALA A 10 -25.65 0.75 -53.88
CA ALA A 10 -25.40 1.57 -55.07
C ALA A 10 -24.04 1.26 -55.75
N HIS A 11 -23.01 0.94 -54.96
CA HIS A 11 -21.69 0.55 -55.48
C HIS A 11 -21.46 -0.96 -55.47
N GLY A 12 -22.45 -1.76 -55.06
CA GLY A 12 -22.36 -3.22 -54.95
C GLY A 12 -21.86 -3.70 -53.58
N GLU A 13 -21.99 -2.88 -52.54
CA GLU A 13 -21.52 -3.15 -51.17
C GLU A 13 -22.13 -4.43 -50.57
N LEU A 14 -23.36 -4.79 -50.97
CA LEU A 14 -24.04 -5.99 -50.49
C LEU A 14 -23.59 -7.27 -51.20
N GLY A 15 -22.81 -7.18 -52.27
CA GLY A 15 -22.26 -8.33 -53.00
C GLY A 15 -23.29 -9.22 -53.72
N LEU A 16 -24.53 -8.74 -53.93
CA LEU A 16 -25.61 -9.53 -54.53
C LEU A 16 -25.43 -9.79 -56.04
N GLY A 17 -24.76 -8.88 -56.74
CA GLY A 17 -24.41 -8.98 -58.16
C GLY A 17 -25.59 -8.94 -59.14
N GLY A 18 -25.62 -7.91 -60.00
CA GLY A 18 -26.55 -7.86 -61.14
C GLY A 18 -28.00 -7.53 -60.78
N ILE A 19 -28.25 -6.93 -59.61
CA ILE A 19 -29.55 -6.35 -59.25
C ILE A 19 -29.65 -4.91 -59.79
N GLU A 20 -30.84 -4.52 -60.24
CA GLU A 20 -31.15 -3.14 -60.66
C GLU A 20 -31.41 -2.20 -59.47
N GLU A 21 -31.81 -2.77 -58.33
CA GLU A 21 -32.09 -2.02 -57.11
C GLU A 21 -30.79 -1.49 -56.48
N GLU A 22 -30.77 -0.20 -56.16
CA GLU A 22 -29.67 0.45 -55.44
C GLU A 22 -29.77 0.32 -53.91
N GLN A 23 -30.89 -0.24 -53.42
CA GLN A 23 -31.17 -0.40 -51.99
C GLN A 23 -32.00 -1.67 -51.73
N VAL A 24 -31.74 -2.33 -50.61
CA VAL A 24 -32.45 -3.53 -50.16
C VAL A 24 -33.14 -3.23 -48.84
N MET A 25 -34.47 -3.18 -48.85
CA MET A 25 -35.28 -2.71 -47.71
C MET A 25 -35.52 -3.76 -46.62
N VAL A 26 -35.32 -5.03 -46.95
CA VAL A 26 -35.58 -6.20 -46.09
C VAL A 26 -34.44 -7.19 -46.32
N PRO A 27 -33.92 -7.85 -45.27
CA PRO A 27 -32.86 -8.85 -45.40
C PRO A 27 -33.05 -9.83 -46.57
N ARG A 28 -32.11 -9.82 -47.51
CA ARG A 28 -32.10 -10.70 -48.69
C ARG A 28 -30.98 -11.72 -48.55
N LYS A 29 -31.27 -12.98 -48.87
CA LYS A 29 -30.27 -14.06 -48.84
C LYS A 29 -29.19 -13.78 -49.88
N MET A 30 -27.93 -13.98 -49.49
CA MET A 30 -26.79 -13.85 -50.38
C MET A 30 -26.54 -15.18 -51.11
N ASP A 31 -26.79 -15.21 -52.42
CA ASP A 31 -26.49 -16.38 -53.27
C ASP A 31 -25.00 -16.39 -53.65
N TRP A 32 -24.17 -16.78 -52.68
CA TRP A 32 -22.72 -16.87 -52.80
C TRP A 32 -22.21 -18.19 -52.20
N SER A 33 -21.41 -18.93 -52.96
CA SER A 33 -20.96 -20.29 -52.58
C SER A 33 -20.14 -20.35 -51.29
N GLN A 34 -19.49 -19.25 -50.90
CA GLN A 34 -18.67 -19.18 -49.69
C GLN A 34 -19.39 -18.48 -48.52
N ALA A 35 -20.66 -18.08 -48.68
CA ALA A 35 -21.41 -17.39 -47.64
C ALA A 35 -21.50 -18.19 -46.33
N ASP A 36 -21.51 -19.52 -46.42
CA ASP A 36 -21.59 -20.43 -45.27
C ASP A 36 -20.28 -20.52 -44.47
N GLU A 37 -19.17 -20.08 -45.06
CA GLU A 37 -17.85 -20.09 -44.43
C GLU A 37 -17.47 -18.74 -43.81
N VAL A 38 -18.28 -17.70 -43.97
CA VAL A 38 -17.95 -16.36 -43.46
C VAL A 38 -18.11 -16.29 -41.93
N VAL A 39 -17.05 -15.81 -41.26
CA VAL A 39 -17.01 -15.60 -39.81
C VAL A 39 -17.06 -14.13 -39.40
N ARG A 40 -16.56 -13.22 -40.25
CA ARG A 40 -16.59 -11.78 -40.00
C ARG A 40 -16.92 -11.02 -41.29
N VAL A 41 -17.66 -9.93 -41.13
CA VAL A 41 -17.96 -8.97 -42.19
C VAL A 41 -17.68 -7.58 -41.65
N GLU A 42 -16.83 -6.83 -42.34
CA GLU A 42 -16.52 -5.44 -42.00
C GLU A 42 -16.95 -4.53 -43.13
N CYS A 43 -17.67 -3.48 -42.77
CA CYS A 43 -18.36 -2.62 -43.70
C CYS A 43 -17.74 -1.22 -43.66
N GLY A 44 -17.05 -0.83 -44.73
CA GLY A 44 -16.64 0.56 -44.94
C GLY A 44 -17.81 1.42 -45.40
N THR A 45 -17.55 2.67 -45.78
CA THR A 45 -18.63 3.58 -46.23
C THR A 45 -19.30 3.11 -47.53
N SER A 46 -18.52 2.51 -48.44
CA SER A 46 -18.98 2.10 -49.77
C SER A 46 -18.34 0.78 -50.25
N HIS A 47 -17.79 -0.02 -49.33
CA HIS A 47 -17.21 -1.33 -49.62
C HIS A 47 -17.38 -2.28 -48.45
N THR A 48 -17.27 -3.58 -48.71
CA THR A 48 -17.42 -4.62 -47.71
C THR A 48 -16.32 -5.66 -47.86
N LEU A 49 -15.75 -6.07 -46.72
CA LEU A 49 -14.81 -7.19 -46.62
C LEU A 49 -15.45 -8.36 -45.89
N PHE A 50 -15.18 -9.57 -46.39
CA PHE A 50 -15.63 -10.84 -45.80
C PHE A 50 -14.41 -11.68 -45.44
N LEU A 51 -14.44 -12.27 -44.25
CA LEU A 51 -13.42 -13.21 -43.77
C LEU A 51 -14.06 -14.59 -43.57
N THR A 52 -13.46 -15.63 -44.15
CA THR A 52 -13.92 -17.01 -43.97
C THR A 52 -13.24 -17.75 -42.81
N LYS A 53 -13.78 -18.89 -42.37
CA LYS A 53 -13.21 -19.77 -41.32
C LYS A 53 -11.77 -20.19 -41.63
N GLU A 54 -11.44 -20.36 -42.90
CA GLU A 54 -10.09 -20.70 -43.38
C GLU A 54 -9.12 -19.50 -43.41
N GLY A 55 -9.55 -18.32 -42.95
CA GLY A 55 -8.74 -17.11 -42.97
C GLY A 55 -8.56 -16.51 -44.36
N LYS A 56 -9.46 -16.81 -45.32
CA LYS A 56 -9.44 -16.23 -46.66
C LYS A 56 -10.34 -15.00 -46.73
N MET A 57 -9.88 -13.99 -47.49
CA MET A 57 -10.56 -12.71 -47.60
C MET A 57 -11.25 -12.54 -48.96
N TYR A 58 -12.42 -11.90 -48.92
CA TYR A 58 -13.16 -11.46 -50.10
C TYR A 58 -13.60 -10.01 -49.95
N ALA A 59 -13.75 -9.28 -51.06
CA ALA A 59 -14.20 -7.90 -51.07
C ALA A 59 -15.21 -7.61 -52.19
N CYS A 60 -16.11 -6.65 -51.95
CA CYS A 60 -16.98 -6.07 -52.98
C CYS A 60 -17.33 -4.61 -52.68
N GLY A 61 -17.86 -3.88 -53.67
CA GLY A 61 -18.27 -2.48 -53.57
C GLY A 61 -17.40 -1.52 -54.38
N ASN A 62 -17.23 -0.30 -53.87
CA ASN A 62 -16.42 0.75 -54.49
C ASN A 62 -14.91 0.40 -54.40
N ASN A 63 -14.15 0.68 -55.48
CA ASN A 63 -12.69 0.50 -55.54
C ASN A 63 -11.92 1.73 -56.04
N ASP A 64 -12.50 2.94 -56.02
CA ASP A 64 -11.91 4.16 -56.59
C ASP A 64 -10.54 4.52 -55.98
N HIS A 65 -10.32 4.12 -54.73
CA HIS A 65 -9.07 4.30 -54.00
C HIS A 65 -8.26 3.01 -53.85
N GLY A 66 -8.70 1.90 -54.46
CA GLY A 66 -8.08 0.60 -54.32
C GLY A 66 -8.44 -0.13 -53.02
N GLN A 67 -9.50 0.29 -52.31
CA GLN A 67 -9.90 -0.24 -51.00
C GLN A 67 -10.38 -1.70 -51.00
N LEU A 68 -10.65 -2.29 -52.17
CA LEU A 68 -10.95 -3.72 -52.29
C LEU A 68 -9.69 -4.61 -52.29
N GLY A 69 -8.51 -4.04 -52.54
CA GLY A 69 -7.27 -4.82 -52.57
C GLY A 69 -6.99 -5.53 -53.91
N HIS A 70 -7.70 -5.15 -54.97
CA HIS A 70 -7.55 -5.67 -56.33
C HIS A 70 -7.04 -4.57 -57.28
N ASP A 71 -6.31 -4.98 -58.33
CA ASP A 71 -5.89 -4.07 -59.39
C ASP A 71 -7.11 -3.56 -60.19
N LEU A 72 -7.06 -2.28 -60.56
CA LEU A 72 -8.21 -1.43 -60.94
C LEU A 72 -8.96 -1.82 -62.24
N ASP A 73 -8.47 -2.78 -63.03
CA ASP A 73 -8.80 -2.84 -64.46
C ASP A 73 -9.64 -4.06 -64.91
N THR A 74 -10.04 -5.01 -64.04
CA THR A 74 -10.43 -6.34 -64.56
C THR A 74 -11.71 -7.01 -64.10
N LEU A 75 -12.42 -6.57 -63.04
CA LEU A 75 -13.52 -7.41 -62.49
C LEU A 75 -14.78 -6.64 -62.05
N PRO A 76 -15.98 -7.25 -62.13
CA PRO A 76 -17.23 -6.65 -61.66
C PRO A 76 -17.29 -6.62 -60.13
N ASN A 77 -17.10 -5.45 -59.52
CA ASN A 77 -17.05 -5.27 -58.06
C ASN A 77 -18.38 -5.48 -57.32
N LYS A 78 -19.43 -5.94 -58.01
CA LYS A 78 -20.78 -6.15 -57.44
C LYS A 78 -20.99 -7.51 -56.78
N ARG A 79 -20.00 -8.41 -56.81
CA ARG A 79 -19.99 -9.71 -56.10
C ARG A 79 -18.71 -9.85 -55.28
N PRO A 80 -18.70 -10.58 -54.16
CA PRO A 80 -17.48 -10.82 -53.38
C PRO A 80 -16.41 -11.52 -54.22
N GLN A 81 -15.23 -10.91 -54.30
CA GLN A 81 -14.08 -11.43 -55.02
C GLN A 81 -12.94 -11.71 -54.06
N ARG A 82 -12.19 -12.79 -54.33
CA ARG A 82 -11.14 -13.27 -53.44
C ARG A 82 -9.88 -12.42 -53.56
N LEU A 83 -9.29 -12.02 -52.44
CA LEU A 83 -8.00 -11.31 -52.39
C LEU A 83 -6.84 -12.31 -52.52
N THR A 84 -6.36 -12.50 -53.74
CA THR A 84 -5.24 -13.42 -54.04
C THR A 84 -3.89 -12.94 -53.48
N SER A 85 -3.71 -11.62 -53.31
CA SER A 85 -2.49 -11.04 -52.74
C SER A 85 -2.20 -11.47 -51.30
N LEU A 86 -3.22 -11.91 -50.56
CA LEU A 86 -3.10 -12.39 -49.18
C LEU A 86 -3.28 -13.92 -49.07
N GLU A 87 -3.26 -14.66 -50.18
CA GLU A 87 -3.61 -16.09 -50.19
C GLU A 87 -2.69 -16.96 -49.33
N ASN A 88 -1.42 -16.57 -49.18
CA ASN A 88 -0.41 -17.27 -48.39
C ASN A 88 -0.46 -16.92 -46.89
N TYR A 89 -1.34 -16.01 -46.48
CA TYR A 89 -1.51 -15.62 -45.09
C TYR A 89 -2.83 -16.18 -44.54
N ILE A 90 -2.84 -16.46 -43.24
CA ILE A 90 -4.07 -16.78 -42.51
C ILE A 90 -4.51 -15.51 -41.81
N ILE A 91 -5.62 -14.94 -42.26
CA ILE A 91 -6.17 -13.71 -41.70
C ILE A 91 -7.11 -14.06 -40.53
N THR A 92 -6.95 -13.35 -39.40
CA THR A 92 -7.73 -13.57 -38.17
C THR A 92 -8.68 -12.41 -37.88
N CYS A 93 -8.36 -11.20 -38.33
CA CYS A 93 -9.19 -10.01 -38.15
C CYS A 93 -9.10 -9.10 -39.39
N ILE A 94 -10.17 -8.35 -39.64
CA ILE A 94 -10.28 -7.36 -40.71
C ILE A 94 -10.89 -6.09 -40.10
N SER A 95 -10.68 -4.93 -40.73
CA SER A 95 -11.29 -3.66 -40.32
C SER A 95 -11.38 -2.71 -41.52
N CYS A 96 -12.43 -1.90 -41.59
CA CYS A 96 -12.66 -0.96 -42.69
C CYS A 96 -12.84 0.47 -42.17
N GLY A 97 -12.25 1.44 -42.87
CA GLY A 97 -12.62 2.84 -42.74
C GLY A 97 -13.39 3.35 -43.96
N THR A 98 -13.37 4.66 -44.20
CA THR A 98 -14.15 5.26 -45.30
C THR A 98 -13.74 4.75 -46.69
N ALA A 99 -12.44 4.69 -46.94
CA ALA A 99 -11.84 4.33 -48.24
C ALA A 99 -10.51 3.58 -48.05
N HIS A 100 -10.35 2.87 -46.94
CA HIS A 100 -9.17 2.07 -46.63
C HIS A 100 -9.58 0.83 -45.84
N SER A 101 -8.68 -0.16 -45.86
CA SER A 101 -8.92 -1.50 -45.35
C SER A 101 -7.69 -1.99 -44.61
N LEU A 102 -7.91 -2.75 -43.54
CA LEU A 102 -6.88 -3.41 -42.75
C LEU A 102 -7.14 -4.92 -42.65
N ALA A 103 -6.07 -5.70 -42.56
CA ALA A 103 -6.12 -7.11 -42.21
C ALA A 103 -5.02 -7.46 -41.20
N LEU A 104 -5.36 -8.33 -40.26
CA LEU A 104 -4.45 -8.89 -39.25
C LEU A 104 -4.24 -10.37 -39.53
N THR A 105 -2.99 -10.79 -39.56
CA THR A 105 -2.61 -12.20 -39.72
C THR A 105 -2.56 -12.93 -38.37
N ASN A 106 -2.54 -14.26 -38.40
CA ASN A 106 -2.31 -15.11 -37.22
C ASN A 106 -0.93 -14.91 -36.56
N TRP A 107 0.04 -14.32 -37.27
CA TRP A 107 1.37 -13.98 -36.75
C TRP A 107 1.45 -12.56 -36.17
N GLY A 108 0.32 -11.85 -36.07
CA GLY A 108 0.27 -10.50 -35.54
C GLY A 108 0.74 -9.40 -36.50
N GLN A 109 0.94 -9.72 -37.79
CA GLN A 109 1.32 -8.74 -38.81
C GLN A 109 0.08 -8.02 -39.37
N VAL A 110 0.18 -6.70 -39.52
CA VAL A 110 -0.90 -5.83 -40.04
C VAL A 110 -0.63 -5.43 -41.48
N PHE A 111 -1.62 -5.61 -42.34
CA PHE A 111 -1.64 -5.15 -43.72
C PHE A 111 -2.67 -4.02 -43.90
N SER A 112 -2.34 -3.04 -44.74
CA SER A 112 -3.22 -1.92 -45.07
C SER A 112 -3.22 -1.62 -46.58
N TRP A 113 -4.36 -1.14 -47.09
CA TRP A 113 -4.53 -0.71 -48.48
C TRP A 113 -5.73 0.26 -48.64
N GLY A 114 -5.84 0.90 -49.79
CA GLY A 114 -6.81 1.94 -50.12
C GLY A 114 -6.21 3.34 -50.18
N SER A 115 -6.98 4.35 -49.76
CA SER A 115 -6.54 5.75 -49.67
C SER A 115 -5.53 5.97 -48.54
N ASN A 116 -4.50 6.78 -48.80
CA ASN A 116 -3.52 7.26 -47.81
C ASN A 116 -3.47 8.79 -47.71
N ALA A 117 -4.53 9.50 -48.11
CA ALA A 117 -4.56 10.96 -48.18
C ALA A 117 -4.13 11.65 -46.87
N VAL A 118 -4.45 11.06 -45.72
CA VAL A 118 -4.14 11.58 -44.38
C VAL A 118 -3.32 10.58 -43.55
N GLY A 119 -2.58 9.69 -44.22
CA GLY A 119 -1.68 8.76 -43.55
C GLY A 119 -2.35 7.53 -42.92
N GLN A 120 -3.62 7.26 -43.22
CA GLN A 120 -4.42 6.20 -42.60
C GLN A 120 -3.92 4.77 -42.89
N LEU A 121 -2.99 4.59 -43.85
CA LEU A 121 -2.38 3.28 -44.11
C LEU A 121 -1.18 2.97 -43.21
N GLY A 122 -0.61 3.95 -42.51
CA GLY A 122 0.50 3.71 -41.58
C GLY A 122 1.86 3.49 -42.26
N HIS A 123 1.98 3.87 -43.54
CA HIS A 123 3.25 3.83 -44.29
C HIS A 123 3.30 4.97 -45.30
N ASP A 124 4.50 5.36 -45.71
CA ASP A 124 4.69 6.34 -46.78
C ASP A 124 4.28 5.72 -48.12
N ALA A 125 3.19 6.25 -48.69
CA ALA A 125 2.71 5.89 -50.02
C ALA A 125 2.96 7.07 -50.96
N GLU A 126 3.83 6.89 -51.95
CA GLU A 126 4.25 7.94 -52.89
C GLU A 126 3.08 8.56 -53.66
N ASN A 127 2.07 7.75 -54.01
CA ASN A 127 0.91 8.16 -54.82
C ASN A 127 -0.36 8.46 -54.01
N GLY A 128 -0.28 8.56 -52.68
CA GLY A 128 -1.44 8.85 -51.83
C GLY A 128 -2.54 7.76 -51.82
N ARG A 129 -2.33 6.63 -52.50
CA ARG A 129 -3.15 5.41 -52.46
C ARG A 129 -2.29 4.17 -52.61
N GLN A 130 -2.78 3.03 -52.14
CA GLN A 130 -2.12 1.73 -52.20
C GLN A 130 -3.18 0.68 -52.60
N PRO A 131 -3.24 0.23 -53.87
CA PRO A 131 -4.35 -0.59 -54.35
C PRO A 131 -4.30 -2.05 -53.90
N THR A 132 -3.14 -2.54 -53.47
CA THR A 132 -2.94 -3.91 -53.02
C THR A 132 -2.45 -3.93 -51.57
N PRO A 133 -2.86 -4.93 -50.75
CA PRO A 133 -2.44 -5.07 -49.36
C PRO A 133 -0.93 -4.96 -49.16
N ARG A 134 -0.50 -4.05 -48.27
CA ARG A 134 0.91 -3.84 -47.92
C ARG A 134 1.11 -3.94 -46.42
N MET A 135 2.15 -4.67 -46.00
CA MET A 135 2.49 -4.82 -44.58
C MET A 135 3.00 -3.50 -43.98
N ILE A 136 2.50 -3.14 -42.81
CA ILE A 136 2.91 -1.96 -42.05
C ILE A 136 4.23 -2.27 -41.32
N LYS A 137 5.35 -1.88 -41.93
CA LYS A 137 6.70 -2.21 -41.41
C LYS A 137 6.98 -1.63 -40.02
N ALA A 138 6.43 -0.46 -39.69
CA ALA A 138 6.69 0.23 -38.42
C ALA A 138 6.29 -0.58 -37.18
N ILE A 139 5.27 -1.44 -37.29
CA ILE A 139 4.82 -2.35 -36.24
C ILE A 139 5.00 -3.83 -36.64
N GLY A 140 5.75 -4.11 -37.70
CA GLY A 140 5.88 -5.47 -38.26
C GLY A 140 6.67 -6.45 -37.38
N ALA A 141 7.46 -5.95 -36.42
CA ALA A 141 8.15 -6.75 -35.40
C ALA A 141 7.34 -6.90 -34.09
N LYS A 142 6.15 -6.29 -34.03
CA LYS A 142 5.24 -6.39 -32.88
C LYS A 142 4.17 -7.44 -33.19
N HIS A 143 3.69 -8.14 -32.17
CA HIS A 143 2.60 -9.09 -32.33
C HIS A 143 1.27 -8.40 -32.02
N VAL A 144 0.56 -7.94 -33.05
CA VAL A 144 -0.75 -7.28 -32.93
C VAL A 144 -1.86 -8.31 -32.66
N VAL A 145 -2.74 -8.01 -31.71
CA VAL A 145 -3.88 -8.87 -31.33
C VAL A 145 -5.24 -8.26 -31.68
N GLN A 146 -5.32 -6.93 -31.81
CA GLN A 146 -6.54 -6.24 -32.26
C GLN A 146 -6.22 -5.08 -33.21
N ILE A 147 -7.14 -4.83 -34.14
CA ILE A 147 -7.13 -3.67 -35.03
C ILE A 147 -8.52 -3.04 -35.04
N ALA A 148 -8.58 -1.71 -35.17
CA ALA A 148 -9.83 -0.97 -35.37
C ALA A 148 -9.60 0.23 -36.29
N SER A 149 -10.59 0.59 -37.10
CA SER A 149 -10.54 1.70 -38.05
C SER A 149 -11.71 2.65 -37.82
N GLY A 150 -11.41 3.95 -37.74
CA GLY A 150 -12.41 5.00 -37.91
C GLY A 150 -12.54 5.43 -39.36
N GLN A 151 -13.11 6.59 -39.63
CA GLN A 151 -13.24 7.09 -41.01
C GLN A 151 -11.88 7.23 -41.69
N TYR A 152 -10.91 7.83 -40.98
CA TYR A 152 -9.61 8.21 -41.53
C TYR A 152 -8.44 7.94 -40.57
N HIS A 153 -8.63 7.12 -39.55
CA HIS A 153 -7.59 6.74 -38.59
C HIS A 153 -7.71 5.28 -38.19
N CYS A 154 -6.64 4.75 -37.61
CA CYS A 154 -6.53 3.35 -37.23
C CYS A 154 -5.93 3.22 -35.83
N LEU A 155 -6.29 2.14 -35.14
CA LEU A 155 -5.71 1.68 -33.89
C LEU A 155 -5.21 0.24 -34.04
N ALA A 156 -4.12 -0.08 -33.35
CA ALA A 156 -3.64 -1.46 -33.19
C ALA A 156 -3.17 -1.71 -31.75
N LEU A 157 -3.68 -2.78 -31.15
CA LEU A 157 -3.27 -3.26 -29.82
C LEU A 157 -2.35 -4.46 -29.98
N THR A 158 -1.20 -4.42 -29.35
CA THR A 158 -0.23 -5.53 -29.31
C THR A 158 -0.48 -6.47 -28.13
N ASN A 159 0.04 -7.70 -28.20
CA ASN A 159 -0.06 -8.70 -27.15
C ASN A 159 0.60 -8.29 -25.82
N ASN A 160 1.51 -7.30 -25.85
CA ASN A 160 2.15 -6.71 -24.67
C ASN A 160 1.38 -5.50 -24.11
N GLY A 161 0.23 -5.12 -24.69
CA GLY A 161 -0.60 -4.00 -24.24
C GLY A 161 -0.17 -2.61 -24.70
N GLU A 162 0.73 -2.50 -25.67
CA GLU A 162 1.01 -1.22 -26.36
C GLU A 162 -0.12 -0.90 -27.36
N LEU A 163 -0.65 0.32 -27.28
CA LEU A 163 -1.68 0.82 -28.21
C LEU A 163 -1.07 1.82 -29.19
N TYR A 164 -1.13 1.51 -30.48
CA TYR A 164 -0.64 2.36 -31.56
C TYR A 164 -1.79 3.01 -32.33
N ALA A 165 -1.58 4.25 -32.79
CA ALA A 165 -2.53 5.00 -33.59
C ALA A 165 -1.87 5.73 -34.77
N TRP A 166 -2.57 5.85 -35.89
CA TRP A 166 -2.12 6.61 -37.08
C TRP A 166 -3.29 7.07 -37.95
N GLY A 167 -3.02 7.97 -38.90
CA GLY A 167 -4.02 8.58 -39.79
C GLY A 167 -4.35 10.02 -39.41
N SER A 168 -5.60 10.43 -39.63
CA SER A 168 -6.08 11.78 -39.30
C SER A 168 -6.06 12.02 -37.80
N ASN A 169 -5.68 13.22 -37.38
CA ASN A 169 -5.67 13.64 -35.98
C ASN A 169 -6.28 15.03 -35.75
N SER A 170 -7.16 15.47 -36.65
CA SER A 170 -7.71 16.83 -36.64
C SER A 170 -8.56 17.13 -35.40
N TYR A 171 -9.09 16.10 -34.75
CA TYR A 171 -9.88 16.20 -33.52
C TYR A 171 -9.18 15.57 -32.30
N GLY A 172 -7.92 15.14 -32.45
CA GLY A 172 -7.19 14.42 -31.41
C GLY A 172 -7.54 12.93 -31.31
N GLN A 173 -8.18 12.35 -32.33
CA GLN A 173 -8.68 10.96 -32.33
C GLN A 173 -7.61 9.88 -32.26
N LEU A 174 -6.33 10.26 -32.38
CA LEU A 174 -5.19 9.37 -32.17
C LEU A 174 -4.76 9.28 -30.70
N GLY A 175 -5.17 10.21 -29.83
CA GLY A 175 -4.89 10.13 -28.38
C GLY A 175 -3.44 10.42 -27.99
N ILE A 176 -2.61 10.91 -28.94
CA ILE A 176 -1.18 11.16 -28.76
C ILE A 176 -0.86 12.52 -28.10
N GLY A 177 -1.87 13.21 -27.57
CA GLY A 177 -1.71 14.48 -26.86
C GLY A 177 -1.61 15.73 -27.71
N THR A 178 -1.63 15.58 -29.03
CA THR A 178 -1.59 16.69 -30.00
C THR A 178 -2.75 16.58 -30.98
N THR A 179 -3.00 17.65 -31.73
CA THR A 179 -3.89 17.66 -32.89
C THR A 179 -3.07 17.99 -34.13
N SER A 180 -3.22 17.21 -35.18
CA SER A 180 -2.50 17.41 -36.46
C SER A 180 -3.38 16.95 -37.62
N GLU A 181 -3.10 17.42 -38.83
CA GLU A 181 -3.87 16.99 -39.99
C GLU A 181 -3.70 15.49 -40.27
N LYS A 182 -2.45 15.02 -40.21
CA LYS A 182 -2.08 13.62 -40.47
C LYS A 182 -0.91 13.15 -39.61
N VAL A 183 -0.93 11.88 -39.25
CA VAL A 183 0.17 11.14 -38.64
C VAL A 183 0.39 9.87 -39.48
N PRO A 184 1.39 9.84 -40.38
CA PRO A 184 1.52 8.81 -41.40
C PRO A 184 2.05 7.47 -40.90
N MET A 185 2.60 7.43 -39.67
CA MET A 185 3.22 6.24 -39.10
C MET A 185 2.54 5.86 -37.78
N PRO A 186 2.37 4.56 -37.49
CA PRO A 186 1.91 4.08 -36.19
C PRO A 186 2.71 4.70 -35.05
N THR A 187 2.00 5.40 -34.16
CA THR A 187 2.57 6.13 -33.01
C THR A 187 2.00 5.58 -31.71
N LEU A 188 2.87 5.31 -30.73
CA LEU A 188 2.48 4.76 -29.44
C LEU A 188 1.69 5.79 -28.60
N ILE A 189 0.55 5.37 -28.04
CA ILE A 189 -0.24 6.16 -27.09
C ILE A 189 0.35 5.96 -25.68
N GLN A 190 1.31 6.79 -25.31
CA GLN A 190 2.01 6.68 -24.01
C GLN A 190 1.10 6.93 -22.79
N SER A 191 0.03 7.69 -22.95
CA SER A 191 -0.89 8.05 -21.87
C SER A 191 -1.71 6.89 -21.32
N LEU A 192 -1.74 5.74 -21.99
CA LEU A 192 -2.38 4.50 -21.52
C LEU A 192 -1.35 3.42 -21.14
N ALA A 193 -0.08 3.78 -21.01
CA ALA A 193 0.96 2.82 -20.63
C ALA A 193 0.62 2.12 -19.31
N GLY A 194 0.74 0.79 -19.31
CA GLY A 194 0.46 -0.07 -18.15
C GLY A 194 -1.01 -0.37 -17.87
N VAL A 195 -1.96 0.22 -18.61
CA VAL A 195 -3.38 -0.14 -18.54
C VAL A 195 -3.58 -1.48 -19.23
N PRO A 196 -4.17 -2.50 -18.58
CA PRO A 196 -4.43 -3.80 -19.20
C PRO A 196 -5.62 -3.69 -20.17
N ILE A 197 -5.40 -3.29 -21.42
CA ILE A 197 -6.46 -3.13 -22.42
C ILE A 197 -7.00 -4.49 -22.88
N ALA A 198 -8.32 -4.63 -22.92
CA ALA A 198 -9.04 -5.82 -23.36
C ALA A 198 -9.75 -5.63 -24.71
N PHE A 199 -10.16 -4.40 -25.03
CA PHE A 199 -10.90 -4.10 -26.26
C PHE A 199 -10.64 -2.68 -26.77
N ILE A 200 -10.55 -2.52 -28.10
CA ILE A 200 -10.43 -1.22 -28.77
C ILE A 200 -11.59 -1.00 -29.76
N ALA A 201 -12.01 0.25 -29.91
CA ALA A 201 -13.02 0.62 -30.89
C ALA A 201 -12.76 2.00 -31.49
N CYS A 202 -13.20 2.20 -32.73
CA CYS A 202 -13.19 3.49 -33.39
C CYS A 202 -14.61 3.86 -33.83
N GLY A 203 -14.96 5.12 -33.66
CA GLY A 203 -16.08 5.73 -34.37
C GLY A 203 -15.58 6.57 -35.54
N GLY A 204 -16.43 7.48 -36.02
CA GLY A 204 -16.08 8.30 -37.18
C GLY A 204 -14.78 9.07 -36.99
N ASN A 205 -14.73 9.94 -35.97
CA ASN A 205 -13.58 10.77 -35.64
C ASN A 205 -13.23 10.72 -34.14
N HIS A 206 -13.49 9.58 -33.50
CA HIS A 206 -13.22 9.34 -32.09
C HIS A 206 -12.87 7.87 -31.86
N SER A 207 -12.34 7.58 -30.67
CA SER A 207 -11.71 6.31 -30.33
C SER A 207 -12.01 5.94 -28.89
N PHE A 208 -12.04 4.64 -28.62
CA PHE A 208 -12.19 4.09 -27.29
C PHE A 208 -11.24 2.92 -27.03
N ALA A 209 -10.89 2.75 -25.76
CA ALA A 209 -10.30 1.54 -25.21
C ALA A 209 -11.02 1.13 -23.93
N VAL A 210 -11.17 -0.18 -23.72
CA VAL A 210 -11.75 -0.80 -22.51
C VAL A 210 -10.67 -1.64 -21.84
N SER A 211 -10.44 -1.43 -20.54
CA SER A 211 -9.52 -2.25 -19.75
C SER A 211 -10.14 -3.59 -19.37
N LYS A 212 -9.31 -4.57 -18.96
CA LYS A 212 -9.76 -5.85 -18.42
C LYS A 212 -10.73 -5.65 -17.24
N SER A 213 -10.54 -4.61 -16.43
CA SER A 213 -11.41 -4.29 -15.28
C SER A 213 -12.55 -3.31 -15.59
N GLY A 214 -12.85 -3.05 -16.86
CA GLY A 214 -14.03 -2.26 -17.26
C GLY A 214 -13.87 -0.74 -17.20
N ALA A 215 -12.64 -0.23 -16.99
CA ALA A 215 -12.37 1.19 -17.21
C ALA A 215 -12.43 1.52 -18.71
N ILE A 216 -13.14 2.58 -19.06
CA ILE A 216 -13.31 3.02 -20.45
C ILE A 216 -12.59 4.35 -20.64
N PHE A 217 -11.82 4.47 -21.70
CA PHE A 217 -11.15 5.69 -22.10
C PHE A 217 -11.66 6.10 -23.47
N GLY A 218 -12.12 7.34 -23.61
CA GLY A 218 -12.60 7.92 -24.86
C GLY A 218 -11.80 9.17 -25.25
N TRP A 219 -11.53 9.34 -26.54
CA TRP A 219 -10.85 10.53 -27.07
C TRP A 219 -11.20 10.81 -28.54
N GLY A 220 -10.86 12.00 -29.02
CA GLY A 220 -11.20 12.53 -30.34
C GLY A 220 -12.37 13.52 -30.30
N LYS A 221 -13.14 13.55 -31.39
CA LYS A 221 -14.26 14.47 -31.58
C LYS A 221 -15.35 14.24 -30.53
N ASN A 222 -15.87 15.32 -29.94
CA ASN A 222 -16.94 15.26 -28.94
C ASN A 222 -18.05 16.31 -29.14
N THR A 223 -18.19 16.88 -30.33
CA THR A 223 -19.11 18.00 -30.59
C THR A 223 -20.60 17.67 -30.38
N PHE A 224 -20.95 16.38 -30.31
CA PHE A 224 -22.30 15.90 -30.03
C PHE A 224 -22.40 15.14 -28.71
N GLY A 225 -21.32 15.07 -27.93
CA GLY A 225 -21.27 14.27 -26.70
C GLY A 225 -20.99 12.79 -26.93
N GLN A 226 -20.45 12.40 -28.10
CA GLN A 226 -20.18 10.99 -28.44
C GLN A 226 -19.16 10.31 -27.52
N LEU A 227 -18.35 11.06 -26.77
CA LEU A 227 -17.46 10.50 -25.76
C LEU A 227 -18.17 10.24 -24.42
N GLY A 228 -19.36 10.81 -24.21
CA GLY A 228 -20.15 10.60 -22.98
C GLY A 228 -19.61 11.32 -21.73
N LEU A 229 -18.65 12.23 -21.89
CA LEU A 229 -17.90 12.87 -20.80
C LEU A 229 -18.66 13.99 -20.07
N ASN A 230 -19.97 14.15 -20.30
CA ASN A 230 -20.79 15.24 -19.77
C ASN A 230 -20.33 16.64 -20.23
N ASP A 231 -19.72 16.73 -21.41
CA ASP A 231 -19.41 17.99 -22.09
C ASP A 231 -19.31 17.76 -23.60
N LEU A 232 -19.00 18.82 -24.35
CA LEU A 232 -18.89 18.82 -25.82
C LEU A 232 -17.46 19.07 -26.33
N ASN A 233 -16.45 19.02 -25.46
CA ASN A 233 -15.08 19.36 -25.80
C ASN A 233 -14.36 18.14 -26.40
N SER A 234 -13.71 18.30 -27.56
CA SER A 234 -12.87 17.23 -28.11
C SER A 234 -11.64 16.98 -27.23
N ARG A 235 -11.12 15.74 -27.25
CA ARG A 235 -9.98 15.33 -26.40
C ARG A 235 -8.84 14.80 -27.26
N CYS A 236 -7.64 15.34 -27.09
CA CYS A 236 -6.42 14.78 -27.71
C CYS A 236 -5.69 13.75 -26.83
N TYR A 237 -6.18 13.52 -25.60
CA TYR A 237 -5.71 12.48 -24.70
C TYR A 237 -6.86 11.53 -24.36
N PRO A 238 -6.60 10.20 -24.26
CA PRO A 238 -7.51 9.24 -23.65
C PRO A 238 -8.04 9.77 -22.32
N THR A 239 -9.35 9.98 -22.25
CA THR A 239 -10.00 10.52 -21.07
C THR A 239 -10.96 9.49 -20.50
N GLN A 240 -10.86 9.22 -19.20
CA GLN A 240 -11.65 8.19 -18.57
C GLN A 240 -13.14 8.55 -18.48
N LEU A 241 -14.01 7.65 -18.95
CA LEU A 241 -15.46 7.76 -18.86
C LEU A 241 -15.97 7.13 -17.55
N ARG A 242 -15.92 7.91 -16.46
CA ARG A 242 -16.19 7.43 -15.10
C ARG A 242 -17.62 6.92 -14.87
N THR A 243 -18.60 7.42 -15.63
CA THR A 243 -20.02 7.10 -15.49
C THR A 243 -20.37 5.64 -15.81
N LEU A 244 -19.53 4.94 -16.59
CA LEU A 244 -19.75 3.56 -17.00
C LEU A 244 -18.84 2.54 -16.31
N ARG A 245 -17.87 2.97 -15.48
CA ARG A 245 -16.85 2.08 -14.87
C ARG A 245 -17.47 0.92 -14.09
N SER A 246 -18.49 1.20 -13.28
CA SER A 246 -19.15 0.19 -12.43
C SER A 246 -20.15 -0.69 -13.17
N LEU A 247 -20.43 -0.41 -14.46
CA LEU A 247 -21.44 -1.13 -15.23
C LEU A 247 -20.87 -2.30 -16.02
N GLY A 248 -19.55 -2.52 -15.99
CA GLY A 248 -18.91 -3.68 -16.62
C GLY A 248 -19.09 -3.70 -18.14
N VAL A 249 -18.81 -2.58 -18.82
CA VAL A 249 -18.85 -2.54 -20.29
C VAL A 249 -17.81 -3.51 -20.86
N ARG A 250 -18.27 -4.38 -21.77
CA ARG A 250 -17.45 -5.40 -22.44
C ARG A 250 -17.30 -5.15 -23.94
N TYR A 251 -18.21 -4.40 -24.55
CA TYR A 251 -18.13 -4.15 -25.99
C TYR A 251 -18.63 -2.75 -26.33
N ILE A 252 -18.00 -2.12 -27.31
CA ILE A 252 -18.34 -0.78 -27.79
C ILE A 252 -18.47 -0.85 -29.31
N SER A 253 -19.57 -0.30 -29.83
CA SER A 253 -19.74 -0.09 -31.26
C SER A 253 -20.07 1.38 -31.50
N CYS A 254 -19.41 1.99 -32.48
CA CYS A 254 -19.51 3.42 -32.73
C CYS A 254 -20.01 3.68 -34.15
N GLY A 255 -20.83 4.72 -34.32
CA GLY A 255 -21.09 5.29 -35.63
C GLY A 255 -20.26 6.55 -35.88
N ASP A 256 -20.71 7.42 -36.79
CA ASP A 256 -19.98 8.64 -37.16
C ASP A 256 -19.77 9.58 -35.97
N ASP A 257 -20.87 9.90 -35.28
CA ASP A 257 -20.95 10.94 -34.25
C ASP A 257 -21.70 10.44 -33.00
N PHE A 258 -21.76 9.12 -32.78
CA PHE A 258 -22.40 8.51 -31.61
C PHE A 258 -21.71 7.19 -31.22
N SER A 259 -21.97 6.75 -29.99
CA SER A 259 -21.33 5.57 -29.38
C SER A 259 -22.35 4.73 -28.63
N VAL A 260 -22.20 3.41 -28.71
CA VAL A 260 -23.07 2.42 -28.06
C VAL A 260 -22.20 1.48 -27.21
N PHE A 261 -22.57 1.30 -25.96
CA PHE A 261 -21.85 0.51 -24.97
C PHE A 261 -22.71 -0.68 -24.53
N LEU A 262 -22.13 -1.87 -24.56
CA LEU A 262 -22.76 -3.12 -24.14
C LEU A 262 -22.10 -3.63 -22.85
N THR A 263 -22.89 -3.81 -21.79
CA THR A 263 -22.42 -4.32 -20.51
C THR A 263 -22.36 -5.84 -20.45
N ASN A 264 -21.60 -6.41 -19.50
CA ASN A 264 -21.56 -7.84 -19.21
C ASN A 264 -22.95 -8.43 -18.90
N GLU A 265 -23.83 -7.66 -18.26
CA GLU A 265 -25.23 -8.01 -18.01
C GLU A 265 -26.15 -7.89 -19.25
N GLY A 266 -25.63 -7.40 -20.38
CA GLY A 266 -26.40 -7.22 -21.61
C GLY A 266 -27.26 -5.96 -21.65
N GLY A 267 -26.92 -4.94 -20.84
CA GLY A 267 -27.50 -3.61 -20.92
C GLY A 267 -26.87 -2.77 -22.03
N VAL A 268 -27.68 -2.00 -22.74
CA VAL A 268 -27.23 -1.11 -23.83
C VAL A 268 -27.35 0.35 -23.40
N PHE A 269 -26.25 1.08 -23.51
CA PHE A 269 -26.16 2.51 -23.25
C PHE A 269 -25.71 3.24 -24.51
N THR A 270 -26.24 4.43 -24.76
CA THR A 270 -25.95 5.22 -25.97
C THR A 270 -25.70 6.68 -25.62
N CYS A 271 -24.79 7.34 -26.35
CA CYS A 271 -24.58 8.78 -26.30
C CYS A 271 -24.08 9.34 -27.63
N GLY A 272 -24.11 10.66 -27.79
CA GLY A 272 -23.71 11.38 -28.99
C GLY A 272 -24.89 11.94 -29.78
N ALA A 273 -24.73 11.98 -31.10
CA ALA A 273 -25.74 12.52 -32.02
C ALA A 273 -27.01 11.65 -32.03
N GLY A 274 -28.17 12.29 -31.86
CA GLY A 274 -29.49 11.63 -31.90
C GLY A 274 -30.37 12.04 -33.07
N THR A 275 -29.91 12.88 -33.99
CA THR A 275 -30.74 13.55 -35.02
C THR A 275 -31.60 12.62 -35.88
N PHE A 276 -31.20 11.36 -36.06
CA PHE A 276 -31.92 10.35 -36.85
C PHE A 276 -32.55 9.25 -35.98
N GLY A 277 -32.52 9.39 -34.66
CA GLY A 277 -33.04 8.39 -33.73
C GLY A 277 -32.07 7.24 -33.40
N GLN A 278 -30.80 7.34 -33.80
CA GLN A 278 -29.80 6.27 -33.68
C GLN A 278 -29.43 5.87 -32.24
N LEU A 279 -29.86 6.66 -31.25
CA LEU A 279 -29.69 6.38 -29.82
C LEU A 279 -30.84 5.53 -29.24
N GLY A 280 -31.99 5.43 -29.91
CA GLY A 280 -33.06 4.53 -29.50
C GLY A 280 -33.91 5.01 -28.30
N HIS A 281 -33.82 6.28 -27.89
CA HIS A 281 -34.52 6.82 -26.72
C HIS A 281 -35.93 7.38 -26.98
N GLY A 282 -36.51 7.11 -28.15
CA GLY A 282 -37.79 7.68 -28.56
C GLY A 282 -37.76 9.17 -28.90
N SER A 283 -36.57 9.78 -28.97
CA SER A 283 -36.36 11.18 -29.36
C SER A 283 -35.25 11.31 -30.41
N CYS A 284 -35.12 12.50 -30.99
CA CYS A 284 -34.01 12.84 -31.89
C CYS A 284 -32.96 13.77 -31.23
N SER A 285 -32.96 13.84 -29.90
CA SER A 285 -32.06 14.70 -29.12
C SER A 285 -30.68 14.07 -28.97
N ASN A 286 -29.64 14.89 -28.89
CA ASN A 286 -28.30 14.43 -28.56
C ASN A 286 -28.21 14.11 -27.06
N GLU A 287 -27.35 13.16 -26.70
CA GLU A 287 -27.12 12.75 -25.32
C GLU A 287 -25.62 12.92 -25.00
N ILE A 288 -25.28 13.79 -24.05
CA ILE A 288 -23.87 14.08 -23.68
C ILE A 288 -23.33 13.16 -22.58
N VAL A 289 -24.19 12.31 -22.02
CA VAL A 289 -23.87 11.28 -21.03
C VAL A 289 -24.48 9.97 -21.53
N PRO A 290 -23.81 8.81 -21.36
CA PRO A 290 -24.38 7.51 -21.71
C PRO A 290 -25.71 7.27 -21.01
N ARG A 291 -26.76 7.08 -21.81
CA ARG A 291 -28.12 6.83 -21.34
C ARG A 291 -28.56 5.42 -21.73
N LYS A 292 -29.21 4.71 -20.81
CA LYS A 292 -29.72 3.35 -21.06
C LYS A 292 -30.89 3.39 -22.06
N VAL A 293 -30.93 2.46 -23.00
CA VAL A 293 -32.06 2.27 -23.92
C VAL A 293 -33.17 1.48 -23.20
N PHE A 294 -34.24 2.17 -22.79
CA PHE A 294 -35.29 1.59 -21.95
C PHE A 294 -36.14 0.54 -22.69
N GLU A 295 -36.36 0.72 -23.99
CA GLU A 295 -37.15 -0.17 -24.84
C GLU A 295 -36.50 -1.56 -24.98
N LEU A 296 -35.20 -1.66 -24.73
CA LEU A 296 -34.45 -2.91 -24.69
C LEU A 296 -34.34 -3.50 -23.27
N MET A 297 -34.88 -2.82 -22.26
CA MET A 297 -34.82 -3.26 -20.86
C MET A 297 -35.58 -4.58 -20.65
N GLY A 298 -35.07 -5.40 -19.72
CA GLY A 298 -35.61 -6.73 -19.44
C GLY A 298 -35.24 -7.81 -20.46
N SER A 299 -34.52 -7.44 -21.53
CA SER A 299 -33.88 -8.37 -22.46
C SER A 299 -32.37 -8.39 -22.22
N LYS A 300 -31.73 -9.54 -22.42
CA LYS A 300 -30.27 -9.69 -22.36
C LYS A 300 -29.71 -9.56 -23.77
N ILE A 301 -29.03 -8.45 -24.06
CA ILE A 301 -28.42 -8.19 -25.37
C ILE A 301 -27.03 -8.84 -25.38
N THR A 302 -26.70 -9.53 -26.46
CA THR A 302 -25.38 -10.17 -26.65
C THR A 302 -24.58 -9.56 -27.78
N GLN A 303 -25.22 -8.83 -28.70
CA GLN A 303 -24.55 -8.22 -29.85
C GLN A 303 -25.15 -6.85 -30.15
N ILE A 304 -24.26 -5.91 -30.48
CA ILE A 304 -24.60 -4.59 -31.01
C ILE A 304 -23.73 -4.34 -32.25
N ALA A 305 -24.27 -3.66 -33.25
CA ALA A 305 -23.53 -3.23 -34.43
C ALA A 305 -24.02 -1.86 -34.89
N CYS A 306 -23.12 -0.91 -35.04
CA CYS A 306 -23.42 0.44 -35.49
C CYS A 306 -23.03 0.61 -36.95
N GLY A 307 -23.95 1.15 -37.73
CA GLY A 307 -23.60 1.78 -39.00
C GLY A 307 -23.30 3.26 -38.82
N ARG A 308 -23.29 3.99 -39.93
CA ARG A 308 -22.97 5.43 -39.97
C ARG A 308 -23.87 6.25 -39.03
N ARG A 309 -25.19 6.02 -39.11
CA ARG A 309 -26.23 6.73 -38.34
C ARG A 309 -27.39 5.83 -37.91
N HIS A 310 -27.11 4.56 -37.64
CA HIS A 310 -28.11 3.61 -37.17
C HIS A 310 -27.45 2.52 -36.30
N THR A 311 -28.26 1.85 -35.49
CA THR A 311 -27.82 0.85 -34.52
C THR A 311 -28.65 -0.41 -34.68
N LEU A 312 -27.98 -1.56 -34.66
CA LEU A 312 -28.58 -2.89 -34.56
C LEU A 312 -28.29 -3.48 -33.17
N ALA A 313 -29.26 -4.19 -32.60
CA ALA A 313 -29.11 -4.92 -31.35
C ALA A 313 -29.79 -6.29 -31.44
N PHE A 314 -29.10 -7.35 -31.02
CA PHE A 314 -29.62 -8.71 -31.02
C PHE A 314 -30.05 -9.18 -29.63
N VAL A 315 -31.24 -9.77 -29.55
CA VAL A 315 -31.82 -10.36 -28.34
C VAL A 315 -32.00 -11.88 -28.55
N PRO A 316 -31.05 -12.71 -28.06
CA PRO A 316 -31.09 -14.16 -28.27
C PRO A 316 -32.35 -14.83 -27.74
N SER A 317 -32.82 -14.43 -26.55
CA SER A 317 -34.00 -15.03 -25.90
C SER A 317 -35.29 -14.92 -26.72
N ARG A 318 -35.32 -14.01 -27.70
CA ARG A 318 -36.46 -13.80 -28.60
C ARG A 318 -36.13 -14.16 -30.05
N GLY A 319 -34.87 -14.45 -30.38
CA GLY A 319 -34.40 -14.58 -31.76
C GLY A 319 -34.58 -13.30 -32.59
N LYS A 320 -34.68 -12.12 -31.94
CA LYS A 320 -35.03 -10.85 -32.61
C LYS A 320 -33.82 -9.95 -32.76
N ILE A 321 -33.68 -9.36 -33.94
CA ILE A 321 -32.78 -8.24 -34.21
C ILE A 321 -33.63 -6.96 -34.23
N TYR A 322 -33.17 -5.94 -33.53
CA TYR A 322 -33.77 -4.62 -33.50
C TYR A 322 -32.89 -3.62 -34.23
N GLY A 323 -33.46 -2.79 -35.08
CA GLY A 323 -32.80 -1.67 -35.76
C GLY A 323 -33.47 -0.33 -35.43
N PHE A 324 -32.67 0.71 -35.23
CA PHE A 324 -33.13 2.08 -35.01
C PHE A 324 -32.11 3.11 -35.51
N GLY A 325 -32.57 4.31 -35.87
CA GLY A 325 -31.77 5.36 -36.49
C GLY A 325 -32.23 5.72 -37.90
N LEU A 326 -31.29 6.12 -38.75
CA LEU A 326 -31.51 6.44 -40.15
C LEU A 326 -32.05 5.21 -40.90
N GLY A 327 -33.16 5.36 -41.63
CA GLY A 327 -33.78 4.29 -42.42
C GLY A 327 -34.14 4.71 -43.85
N GLY A 328 -33.37 5.64 -44.42
CA GLY A 328 -33.62 6.23 -45.73
C GLY A 328 -33.32 5.30 -46.92
N VAL A 329 -32.39 4.34 -46.74
CA VAL A 329 -31.92 3.42 -47.79
C VAL A 329 -32.09 1.96 -47.40
N GLY A 330 -33.04 1.67 -46.51
CA GLY A 330 -33.36 0.32 -46.08
C GLY A 330 -32.46 -0.27 -45.00
N GLN A 331 -31.46 0.46 -44.48
CA GLN A 331 -30.46 -0.06 -43.53
C GLN A 331 -31.04 -0.56 -42.20
N LEU A 332 -32.28 -0.20 -41.86
CA LEU A 332 -32.98 -0.77 -40.69
C LEU A 332 -33.60 -2.15 -40.96
N GLY A 333 -33.74 -2.57 -42.21
CA GLY A 333 -34.26 -3.89 -42.59
C GLY A 333 -35.72 -4.15 -42.22
N ILE A 334 -36.51 -3.08 -42.03
CA ILE A 334 -37.92 -3.14 -41.60
C ILE A 334 -38.92 -3.13 -42.77
N GLY A 335 -38.45 -2.97 -44.01
CA GLY A 335 -39.30 -2.89 -45.20
C GLY A 335 -40.01 -1.56 -45.42
N MET A 336 -39.67 -0.52 -44.67
CA MET A 336 -40.24 0.83 -44.78
C MET A 336 -39.12 1.86 -44.80
N VAL A 337 -39.33 2.96 -45.53
CA VAL A 337 -38.44 4.13 -45.53
C VAL A 337 -38.84 5.04 -44.37
N GLY A 338 -37.88 5.42 -43.53
CA GLY A 338 -38.14 6.33 -42.43
C GLY A 338 -37.14 6.18 -41.30
N ASN A 339 -36.91 7.27 -40.56
CA ASN A 339 -36.07 7.23 -39.37
C ASN A 339 -36.89 6.73 -38.19
N HIS A 340 -36.29 5.90 -37.34
CA HIS A 340 -36.94 5.38 -36.15
C HIS A 340 -36.11 5.66 -34.91
N SER A 341 -36.68 6.42 -33.97
CA SER A 341 -36.04 6.75 -32.69
C SER A 341 -36.26 5.70 -31.60
N THR A 342 -37.04 4.66 -31.88
CA THR A 342 -37.24 3.50 -30.99
C THR A 342 -36.87 2.21 -31.71
N PRO A 343 -36.34 1.19 -31.00
CA PRO A 343 -35.96 -0.10 -31.58
C PRO A 343 -37.12 -0.77 -32.37
N GLN A 344 -36.90 -1.04 -33.66
CA GLN A 344 -37.86 -1.72 -34.55
C GLN A 344 -37.37 -3.12 -34.93
N ILE A 345 -38.27 -4.07 -35.12
CA ILE A 345 -37.91 -5.45 -35.48
C ILE A 345 -37.46 -5.54 -36.95
N VAL A 346 -36.26 -6.05 -37.18
CA VAL A 346 -35.74 -6.37 -38.52
C VAL A 346 -36.49 -7.59 -39.08
N ARG A 347 -37.03 -7.46 -40.30
CA ARG A 347 -37.90 -8.47 -40.94
C ARG A 347 -37.10 -9.53 -41.69
N GLY A 348 -36.50 -10.48 -40.99
CA GLY A 348 -35.76 -11.60 -41.61
C GLY A 348 -36.37 -12.98 -41.37
N PRO A 349 -35.87 -14.04 -42.01
CA PRO A 349 -36.37 -15.42 -41.86
C PRO A 349 -36.11 -16.04 -40.48
N TRP A 350 -35.29 -15.40 -39.64
CA TRP A 350 -35.13 -15.74 -38.22
C TRP A 350 -36.34 -15.31 -37.36
N PHE A 351 -37.29 -14.57 -37.94
CA PHE A 351 -38.52 -14.10 -37.30
C PHE A 351 -39.72 -14.92 -37.80
N LYS A 352 -40.25 -15.84 -36.97
CA LYS A 352 -41.53 -16.51 -37.24
C LYS A 352 -42.68 -15.53 -36.98
N THR A 353 -43.53 -15.27 -37.98
CA THR A 353 -44.82 -14.62 -37.77
C THR A 353 -45.89 -15.70 -37.53
N ASP A 354 -46.81 -15.46 -36.60
CA ASP A 354 -47.95 -16.36 -36.28
C ASP A 354 -48.96 -16.54 -37.44
N PHE A 355 -48.63 -16.14 -38.68
CA PHE A 355 -49.57 -16.06 -39.81
C PHE A 355 -49.14 -16.80 -41.09
N GLN A 356 -48.08 -17.62 -41.07
CA GLN A 356 -47.80 -18.53 -42.20
C GLN A 356 -47.93 -19.99 -41.76
N SER A 357 -49.07 -20.57 -42.13
CA SER A 357 -49.28 -22.02 -42.18
C SER A 357 -48.91 -22.49 -43.59
N SER A 358 -47.88 -23.34 -43.68
CA SER A 358 -47.76 -24.50 -44.59
C SER A 358 -46.30 -24.74 -44.98
N ASP A 359 -45.83 -25.94 -44.62
CA ASP A 359 -44.81 -26.76 -45.29
C ASP A 359 -43.50 -26.09 -45.70
N CYS A 360 -42.49 -26.16 -44.82
CA CYS A 360 -41.06 -26.35 -45.14
C CYS A 360 -40.28 -26.65 -43.84
N ASP A 361 -39.37 -27.62 -43.92
CA ASP A 361 -38.60 -28.31 -42.86
C ASP A 361 -38.30 -27.56 -41.54
N GLU A 362 -38.53 -28.27 -40.43
CA GLU A 362 -38.28 -27.90 -39.03
C GLU A 362 -36.79 -27.76 -38.67
N THR A 363 -36.05 -26.89 -39.34
CA THR A 363 -34.72 -26.45 -38.86
C THR A 363 -34.84 -25.06 -38.26
N GLN A 364 -34.66 -24.96 -36.94
CA GLN A 364 -34.70 -23.68 -36.22
C GLN A 364 -33.49 -22.84 -36.65
N ILE A 365 -33.73 -21.81 -37.47
CA ILE A 365 -32.68 -20.90 -37.95
C ILE A 365 -32.27 -19.96 -36.82
N ILE A 366 -31.01 -20.00 -36.38
CA ILE A 366 -30.47 -19.18 -35.28
C ILE A 366 -29.56 -18.09 -35.81
N VAL A 367 -29.74 -16.85 -35.33
CA VAL A 367 -28.84 -15.72 -35.63
C VAL A 367 -27.48 -15.97 -34.99
N ASN A 368 -26.41 -15.94 -35.79
CA ASN A 368 -25.05 -16.12 -35.33
C ASN A 368 -24.38 -14.79 -34.99
N ARG A 369 -24.23 -13.91 -35.98
CA ARG A 369 -23.57 -12.60 -35.84
C ARG A 369 -24.28 -11.55 -36.67
N ILE A 370 -24.45 -10.36 -36.09
CA ILE A 370 -24.88 -9.15 -36.79
C ILE A 370 -23.66 -8.29 -37.16
N PHE A 371 -23.71 -7.66 -38.32
CA PHE A 371 -22.68 -6.75 -38.81
C PHE A 371 -23.34 -5.50 -39.40
N SER A 372 -22.73 -4.35 -39.18
CA SER A 372 -23.14 -3.09 -39.78
C SER A 372 -21.94 -2.15 -39.89
N GLY A 373 -21.95 -1.31 -40.92
CA GLY A 373 -21.00 -0.25 -41.18
C GLY A 373 -21.42 0.48 -42.45
N GLY A 374 -21.07 1.76 -42.57
CA GLY A 374 -21.67 2.60 -43.62
C GLY A 374 -23.20 2.61 -43.51
N ASP A 375 -23.89 2.33 -44.61
CA ASP A 375 -25.36 2.21 -44.66
C ASP A 375 -25.81 0.80 -45.10
N GLN A 376 -24.97 -0.22 -44.88
CA GLN A 376 -25.21 -1.62 -45.19
C GLN A 376 -25.11 -2.51 -43.95
N CYS A 377 -25.85 -3.62 -43.96
CA CYS A 377 -25.96 -4.54 -42.83
C CYS A 377 -25.95 -5.99 -43.31
N PHE A 378 -25.41 -6.86 -42.46
CA PHE A 378 -25.36 -8.29 -42.71
C PHE A 378 -25.73 -9.06 -41.43
N VAL A 379 -26.22 -10.27 -41.63
CA VAL A 379 -26.35 -11.25 -40.56
C VAL A 379 -25.97 -12.62 -41.08
N SER A 380 -25.18 -13.35 -40.29
CA SER A 380 -24.90 -14.77 -40.52
C SER A 380 -25.82 -15.63 -39.66
N LEU A 381 -26.26 -16.76 -40.21
CA LEU A 381 -27.17 -17.71 -39.56
C LEU A 381 -26.51 -19.09 -39.42
N LEU A 382 -26.71 -19.73 -38.27
CA LEU A 382 -26.23 -21.08 -37.96
C LEU A 382 -27.30 -22.14 -38.23
N GLY A 383 -26.84 -23.36 -38.49
CA GLY A 383 -27.65 -24.59 -38.40
C GLY A 383 -27.33 -25.45 -37.16
N GLY A 384 -26.68 -24.87 -36.14
CA GLY A 384 -26.26 -25.52 -34.89
C GLY A 384 -26.60 -24.67 -33.65
N ASP A 385 -26.16 -25.08 -32.46
CA ASP A 385 -26.84 -24.76 -31.19
C ASP A 385 -26.57 -23.38 -30.54
N GLU A 386 -25.43 -22.68 -30.76
CA GLU A 386 -25.13 -21.44 -29.98
C GLU A 386 -24.75 -20.21 -30.82
N SER A 387 -25.35 -19.07 -30.46
CA SER A 387 -25.13 -17.74 -31.06
C SER A 387 -23.91 -17.04 -30.47
N ALA A 388 -23.22 -16.19 -31.24
CA ALA A 388 -22.08 -15.44 -30.73
C ALA A 388 -22.48 -14.44 -29.64
N ASP A 389 -21.57 -14.19 -28.70
CA ASP A 389 -21.74 -13.21 -27.63
C ASP A 389 -20.54 -12.25 -27.60
N PHE A 390 -20.77 -10.98 -27.95
CA PHE A 390 -19.70 -9.99 -28.04
C PHE A 390 -19.19 -9.52 -26.67
N ARG A 391 -19.82 -9.98 -25.59
CA ARG A 391 -19.42 -9.67 -24.22
C ARG A 391 -18.31 -10.60 -23.72
N VAL A 392 -18.10 -11.73 -24.40
CA VAL A 392 -17.05 -12.70 -24.12
C VAL A 392 -15.90 -12.44 -25.09
N TYR A 393 -14.72 -12.17 -24.55
CA TYR A 393 -13.53 -11.95 -25.36
C TYR A 393 -12.93 -13.28 -25.82
N ASP A 394 -12.38 -13.27 -27.03
CA ASP A 394 -11.57 -14.37 -27.55
C ASP A 394 -10.13 -14.24 -27.01
N ASP A 395 -9.56 -15.33 -26.50
CA ASP A 395 -8.20 -15.36 -25.95
C ASP A 395 -7.16 -14.90 -26.97
N SER A 396 -7.38 -15.19 -28.27
CA SER A 396 -6.44 -14.79 -29.33
C SER A 396 -6.39 -13.27 -29.54
N THR A 397 -7.38 -12.53 -29.05
CA THR A 397 -7.44 -11.07 -29.15
C THR A 397 -6.97 -10.37 -27.88
N GLN A 398 -6.60 -11.11 -26.84
CA GLN A 398 -6.20 -10.55 -25.55
C GLN A 398 -4.70 -10.29 -25.46
N ILE A 399 -4.34 -9.32 -24.60
CA ILE A 399 -2.97 -9.18 -24.13
C ILE A 399 -2.59 -10.40 -23.29
N LEU A 400 -1.30 -10.76 -23.33
CA LEU A 400 -0.77 -11.85 -22.51
C LEU A 400 -0.93 -11.54 -21.02
N SER A 401 -1.14 -12.57 -20.23
CA SER A 401 -1.22 -12.48 -18.78
C SER A 401 -0.68 -13.74 -18.13
N LEU A 402 -0.05 -13.58 -16.98
CA LEU A 402 0.37 -14.67 -16.13
C LEU A 402 -0.85 -15.30 -15.46
N SER A 403 -0.95 -16.63 -15.59
CA SER A 403 -1.92 -17.45 -14.86
C SER A 403 -1.21 -18.41 -13.91
N LEU A 404 -1.97 -18.98 -12.97
CA LEU A 404 -1.46 -19.98 -12.04
C LEU A 404 -1.03 -21.26 -12.77
N GLU A 405 -1.76 -21.66 -13.81
CA GLU A 405 -1.46 -22.80 -14.66
C GLU A 405 -0.12 -22.59 -15.37
N MET A 406 0.10 -21.39 -15.94
CA MET A 406 1.37 -21.05 -16.58
C MET A 406 2.54 -21.14 -15.59
N GLY A 407 2.37 -20.64 -14.36
CA GLY A 407 3.37 -20.79 -13.30
C GLY A 407 3.69 -22.26 -12.99
N LYS A 408 2.65 -23.10 -12.88
CA LYS A 408 2.79 -24.55 -12.64
C LYS A 408 3.49 -25.27 -13.78
N GLU A 409 3.18 -24.93 -15.03
CA GLU A 409 3.82 -25.53 -16.20
C GLU A 409 5.29 -25.10 -16.31
N LEU A 410 5.61 -23.83 -16.06
CA LEU A 410 7.01 -23.36 -16.04
C LEU A 410 7.85 -24.04 -14.96
N ALA A 411 7.27 -24.31 -13.79
CA ALA A 411 7.94 -25.00 -12.69
C ALA A 411 8.24 -26.48 -12.98
N LYS A 412 7.51 -27.12 -13.90
CA LYS A 412 7.72 -28.52 -14.31
C LYS A 412 8.81 -28.69 -15.37
N ILE A 413 9.32 -27.60 -15.94
CA ILE A 413 10.33 -27.66 -17.00
C ILE A 413 11.66 -28.10 -16.39
N GLU A 414 12.15 -29.25 -16.82
CA GLU A 414 13.44 -29.79 -16.38
C GLU A 414 14.62 -28.92 -16.86
N PRO A 415 15.74 -28.84 -16.11
CA PRO A 415 16.87 -27.95 -16.43
C PRO A 415 17.44 -28.08 -17.85
N GLU A 416 17.46 -29.31 -18.39
CA GLU A 416 18.06 -29.64 -19.69
C GLU A 416 17.03 -29.74 -20.84
N GLN A 417 15.73 -29.67 -20.53
CA GLN A 417 14.66 -29.83 -21.53
C GLN A 417 14.70 -28.70 -22.56
N THR A 418 14.44 -28.97 -23.83
CA THR A 418 14.24 -27.91 -24.84
C THR A 418 12.88 -27.25 -24.66
N VAL A 419 12.82 -25.93 -24.56
CA VAL A 419 11.57 -25.16 -24.41
C VAL A 419 11.23 -24.49 -25.73
N GLU A 420 9.95 -24.51 -26.07
CA GLU A 420 9.44 -23.87 -27.27
C GLU A 420 9.69 -22.35 -27.23
N LEU A 421 10.09 -21.80 -28.37
CA LEU A 421 10.37 -20.36 -28.52
C LEU A 421 9.17 -19.50 -28.14
N ASP A 422 7.96 -19.99 -28.41
CA ASP A 422 6.71 -19.28 -28.12
C ASP A 422 6.48 -19.11 -26.60
N VAL A 423 6.85 -20.12 -25.80
CA VAL A 423 6.79 -20.04 -24.33
C VAL A 423 7.80 -19.01 -23.82
N ILE A 424 9.03 -19.03 -24.33
CA ILE A 424 10.08 -18.07 -23.95
C ILE A 424 9.64 -16.64 -24.29
N SER A 425 9.15 -16.41 -25.52
CA SER A 425 8.67 -15.10 -25.96
C SER A 425 7.46 -14.62 -25.14
N SER A 426 6.57 -15.52 -24.77
CA SER A 426 5.41 -15.21 -23.92
C SER A 426 5.84 -14.80 -22.52
N VAL A 427 6.76 -15.54 -21.90
CA VAL A 427 7.32 -15.21 -20.58
C VAL A 427 8.02 -13.85 -20.62
N GLU A 428 8.91 -13.63 -21.59
CA GLU A 428 9.59 -12.34 -21.76
C GLU A 428 8.58 -11.19 -21.87
N THR A 429 7.57 -11.35 -22.72
CA THR A 429 6.55 -10.33 -22.96
C THR A 429 5.75 -10.01 -21.70
N ILE A 430 5.38 -11.02 -20.92
CA ILE A 430 4.61 -10.85 -19.68
C ILE A 430 5.43 -10.07 -18.66
N PHE A 431 6.67 -10.47 -18.37
CA PHE A 431 7.49 -9.85 -17.33
C PHE A 431 8.10 -8.51 -17.73
N LYS A 432 8.18 -8.22 -19.03
CA LYS A 432 8.62 -6.92 -19.57
C LYS A 432 7.51 -5.87 -19.57
N SER A 433 6.24 -6.28 -19.60
CA SER A 433 5.10 -5.36 -19.76
C SER A 433 4.32 -5.11 -18.46
N LEU A 434 4.17 -3.82 -18.13
CA LEU A 434 3.26 -3.38 -17.06
C LEU A 434 1.80 -3.79 -17.34
N ALA A 435 1.34 -3.67 -18.58
CA ALA A 435 -0.05 -3.98 -18.92
C ALA A 435 -0.33 -5.48 -18.75
N CYS A 436 0.61 -6.36 -19.13
CA CYS A 436 0.47 -7.80 -18.95
C CYS A 436 0.38 -8.17 -17.46
N LEU A 437 1.33 -7.71 -16.63
CA LEU A 437 1.31 -8.02 -15.19
C LEU A 437 0.11 -7.40 -14.47
N ASN A 438 -0.28 -6.15 -14.77
CA ASN A 438 -1.49 -5.54 -14.20
C ASN A 438 -2.79 -6.22 -14.65
N GLY A 439 -2.75 -6.92 -15.78
CA GLY A 439 -3.84 -7.75 -16.33
C GLY A 439 -3.77 -9.23 -15.95
N SER A 440 -2.85 -9.59 -15.05
CA SER A 440 -2.63 -10.97 -14.58
C SER A 440 -3.27 -11.20 -13.22
N LEU A 441 -3.57 -12.48 -12.91
CA LEU A 441 -3.99 -12.92 -11.56
C LEU A 441 -5.19 -12.12 -11.02
N LEU A 442 -6.13 -11.77 -11.90
CA LEU A 442 -7.32 -11.02 -11.56
C LEU A 442 -8.37 -11.93 -10.89
N LEU A 443 -9.20 -11.36 -10.01
CA LEU A 443 -10.30 -12.12 -9.40
C LEU A 443 -11.23 -12.71 -10.48
N PRO A 444 -11.65 -13.99 -10.34
CA PRO A 444 -12.47 -14.68 -11.32
C PRO A 444 -13.91 -14.16 -11.37
N ASN A 445 -14.71 -14.65 -12.33
CA ASN A 445 -16.15 -14.36 -12.46
C ASN A 445 -16.48 -12.87 -12.46
N ASP A 446 -15.71 -12.08 -13.21
CA ASP A 446 -15.88 -10.62 -13.32
C ASP A 446 -15.74 -9.83 -12.01
N ALA A 447 -15.37 -10.48 -10.89
CA ALA A 447 -15.22 -9.79 -9.61
C ALA A 447 -14.10 -8.74 -9.63
N HIS A 448 -13.15 -8.85 -10.56
CA HIS A 448 -12.09 -7.85 -10.78
C HIS A 448 -12.59 -6.52 -11.37
N LEU A 449 -13.81 -6.46 -11.94
CA LEU A 449 -14.42 -5.24 -12.49
C LEU A 449 -14.60 -4.14 -11.42
N CYS A 450 -14.56 -4.49 -10.12
CA CYS A 450 -14.66 -3.55 -9.01
C CYS A 450 -13.33 -2.86 -8.63
N CYS A 451 -12.35 -2.82 -9.55
CA CYS A 451 -11.07 -2.16 -9.29
C CYS A 451 -11.25 -0.68 -8.95
N THR A 452 -10.88 -0.31 -7.72
CA THR A 452 -11.06 1.01 -7.12
C THR A 452 -9.88 1.33 -6.19
N SER A 453 -9.84 2.55 -5.64
CA SER A 453 -8.85 2.93 -4.62
C SER A 453 -8.84 2.03 -3.37
N LYS A 454 -9.92 1.28 -3.11
CA LYS A 454 -10.03 0.37 -1.96
C LYS A 454 -9.79 -1.10 -2.32
N HIS A 455 -10.16 -1.50 -3.53
CA HIS A 455 -10.09 -2.89 -3.98
C HIS A 455 -9.22 -3.00 -5.23
N PRO A 456 -8.06 -3.69 -5.18
CA PRO A 456 -7.18 -3.81 -6.33
C PRO A 456 -7.78 -4.69 -7.44
N GLY A 457 -8.70 -5.61 -7.14
CA GLY A 457 -9.27 -6.54 -8.12
C GLY A 457 -8.33 -7.69 -8.52
N VAL A 458 -7.25 -7.88 -7.76
CA VAL A 458 -6.26 -8.96 -7.91
C VAL A 458 -6.56 -10.05 -6.88
N ASP A 459 -6.42 -11.31 -7.29
CA ASP A 459 -6.46 -12.46 -6.39
C ASP A 459 -5.07 -12.65 -5.74
N MET A 460 -4.92 -12.15 -4.52
CA MET A 460 -3.64 -12.21 -3.80
C MET A 460 -3.22 -13.64 -3.45
N GLY A 461 -4.17 -14.55 -3.21
CA GLY A 461 -3.87 -15.96 -2.92
C GLY A 461 -3.33 -16.67 -4.15
N ALA A 462 -4.00 -16.51 -5.30
CA ALA A 462 -3.50 -17.03 -6.56
C ALA A 462 -2.16 -16.39 -6.96
N ALA A 463 -1.96 -15.10 -6.67
CA ALA A 463 -0.70 -14.42 -6.94
C ALA A 463 0.46 -14.99 -6.12
N GLU A 464 0.28 -15.16 -4.80
CA GLU A 464 1.28 -15.77 -3.93
C GLU A 464 1.65 -17.18 -4.40
N GLU A 465 0.65 -18.03 -4.68
CA GLU A 465 0.89 -19.39 -5.18
C GLU A 465 1.64 -19.38 -6.52
N THR A 466 1.29 -18.47 -7.43
CA THR A 466 1.94 -18.37 -8.76
C THR A 466 3.39 -17.94 -8.65
N PHE A 467 3.71 -16.93 -7.82
CA PHE A 467 5.08 -16.51 -7.60
C PHE A 467 5.92 -17.56 -6.85
N ASP A 468 5.29 -18.38 -6.02
CA ASP A 468 5.92 -19.57 -5.44
C ASP A 468 6.22 -20.65 -6.48
N GLN A 469 5.40 -20.82 -7.51
CA GLN A 469 5.75 -21.69 -8.65
C GLN A 469 6.89 -21.09 -9.47
N ILE A 470 6.89 -19.77 -9.72
CA ILE A 470 7.98 -19.09 -10.42
C ILE A 470 9.32 -19.26 -9.68
N ARG A 471 9.30 -19.25 -8.35
CA ARG A 471 10.48 -19.52 -7.51
C ARG A 471 11.05 -20.93 -7.72
N LYS A 472 10.21 -21.90 -8.07
CA LYS A 472 10.60 -23.32 -8.27
C LYS A 472 11.16 -23.60 -9.65
N ILE A 473 11.16 -22.64 -10.57
CA ILE A 473 11.75 -22.81 -11.90
C ILE A 473 13.25 -23.11 -11.75
N GLU A 474 13.69 -24.29 -12.20
CA GLU A 474 15.09 -24.70 -12.08
C GLU A 474 15.95 -24.24 -13.27
N ARG A 475 15.33 -24.03 -14.44
CA ARG A 475 16.04 -23.66 -15.66
C ARG A 475 16.56 -22.22 -15.64
N GLU A 476 17.89 -22.07 -15.66
CA GLU A 476 18.55 -20.76 -15.52
C GLU A 476 18.22 -19.76 -16.63
N SER A 477 18.03 -20.20 -17.88
CA SER A 477 17.72 -19.28 -18.98
C SER A 477 16.38 -18.55 -18.78
N ILE A 478 15.37 -19.23 -18.21
CA ILE A 478 14.06 -18.63 -17.91
C ILE A 478 14.17 -17.71 -16.70
N ARG A 479 14.88 -18.14 -15.65
CA ARG A 479 15.12 -17.30 -14.47
C ARG A 479 15.83 -16.00 -14.82
N GLN A 480 16.89 -16.08 -15.62
CA GLN A 480 17.65 -14.93 -16.07
C GLN A 480 16.82 -14.00 -16.95
N LEU A 481 16.01 -14.56 -17.86
CA LEU A 481 15.06 -13.80 -18.68
C LEU A 481 14.05 -13.02 -17.84
N ILE A 482 13.43 -13.67 -16.84
CA ILE A 482 12.47 -13.02 -15.93
C ILE A 482 13.17 -11.91 -15.13
N ARG A 483 14.36 -12.19 -14.59
CA ARG A 483 15.16 -11.21 -13.84
C ARG A 483 15.50 -10.00 -14.70
N ASP A 484 16.05 -10.20 -15.89
CA ASP A 484 16.46 -9.12 -16.79
C ASP A 484 15.27 -8.29 -17.26
N SER A 485 14.12 -8.93 -17.54
CA SER A 485 12.87 -8.24 -17.91
C SER A 485 12.36 -7.33 -16.79
N ILE A 486 12.40 -7.81 -15.53
CA ILE A 486 11.99 -7.01 -14.37
C ILE A 486 12.97 -5.86 -14.10
N GLU A 487 14.27 -6.15 -14.06
CA GLU A 487 15.32 -5.20 -13.69
C GLU A 487 15.51 -4.10 -14.74
N SER A 488 15.48 -4.45 -16.03
CA SER A 488 15.87 -3.54 -17.11
C SER A 488 14.68 -2.78 -17.72
N ASP A 489 13.52 -3.43 -17.83
CA ASP A 489 12.38 -2.86 -18.56
C ASP A 489 11.23 -2.47 -17.62
N LEU A 490 10.76 -3.41 -16.79
CA LEU A 490 9.54 -3.23 -16.00
C LEU A 490 9.66 -2.10 -14.97
N LEU A 491 10.74 -2.10 -14.18
CA LEU A 491 10.99 -1.06 -13.17
C LEU A 491 11.23 0.31 -13.80
N GLY A 492 11.89 0.36 -14.97
CA GLY A 492 12.12 1.59 -15.71
C GLY A 492 10.85 2.20 -16.32
N ALA A 493 9.80 1.40 -16.51
CA ALA A 493 8.52 1.84 -17.04
C ALA A 493 7.58 2.43 -15.97
N LEU A 494 7.90 2.34 -14.68
CA LEU A 494 7.05 2.86 -13.60
C LEU A 494 7.03 4.40 -13.61
N THR A 495 5.83 4.98 -13.59
CA THR A 495 5.62 6.43 -13.65
C THR A 495 5.00 6.97 -12.35
N ALA A 496 5.38 8.19 -11.97
CA ALA A 496 4.84 8.87 -10.78
C ALA A 496 3.32 9.10 -10.82
N SER A 497 2.74 9.32 -12.00
CA SER A 497 1.31 9.61 -12.19
C SER A 497 0.72 8.71 -13.27
N PRO A 498 0.36 7.46 -12.94
CA PRO A 498 -0.16 6.54 -13.92
C PRO A 498 -1.58 6.90 -14.38
N ALA A 499 -2.00 6.29 -15.50
CA ALA A 499 -3.25 6.60 -16.18
C ALA A 499 -4.52 6.21 -15.39
N ASP A 500 -4.47 5.15 -14.59
CA ASP A 500 -5.60 4.62 -13.83
C ASP A 500 -5.16 3.88 -12.57
N VAL A 501 -6.08 3.65 -11.64
CA VAL A 501 -5.83 2.84 -10.44
C VAL A 501 -5.40 1.41 -10.76
N GLU A 502 -5.87 0.82 -11.87
CA GLU A 502 -5.51 -0.55 -12.28
C GLU A 502 -4.00 -0.73 -12.48
N THR A 503 -3.28 0.31 -12.88
CA THR A 503 -1.85 0.20 -13.14
C THR A 503 -1.02 0.08 -11.85
N LEU A 504 -1.61 0.41 -10.70
CA LEU A 504 -0.94 0.37 -9.40
C LEU A 504 -0.82 -1.05 -8.84
N ARG A 505 -1.49 -2.04 -9.45
CA ARG A 505 -1.43 -3.45 -9.03
C ARG A 505 0.00 -3.98 -9.02
N ILE A 506 0.86 -3.46 -9.88
CA ILE A 506 2.27 -3.82 -9.94
C ILE A 506 2.98 -3.63 -8.58
N TYR A 507 2.59 -2.64 -7.77
CA TYR A 507 3.17 -2.41 -6.44
C TYR A 507 2.73 -3.46 -5.39
N LEU A 508 1.71 -4.27 -5.70
CA LEU A 508 1.31 -5.45 -4.91
C LEU A 508 1.94 -6.73 -5.44
N LEU A 509 2.01 -6.88 -6.76
CA LEU A 509 2.50 -8.10 -7.39
C LEU A 509 4.04 -8.21 -7.31
N LEU A 510 4.76 -7.11 -7.53
CA LEU A 510 6.21 -7.17 -7.65
C LEU A 510 6.93 -7.59 -6.36
N PRO A 511 6.51 -7.18 -5.14
CA PRO A 511 7.07 -7.69 -3.89
C PRO A 511 6.91 -9.21 -3.67
N LEU A 512 6.03 -9.89 -4.42
CA LEU A 512 5.92 -11.35 -4.40
C LEU A 512 7.06 -12.04 -5.13
N TYR A 513 7.78 -11.33 -6.00
CA TYR A 513 8.89 -11.91 -6.76
C TYR A 513 10.03 -12.32 -5.83
N HIS A 514 10.41 -13.60 -5.87
CA HIS A 514 11.30 -14.24 -4.89
C HIS A 514 12.69 -13.60 -4.76
N GLU A 515 13.19 -12.93 -5.81
CA GLU A 515 14.49 -12.23 -5.75
C GLU A 515 14.49 -11.00 -4.82
N PHE A 516 13.33 -10.52 -4.37
CA PHE A 516 13.27 -9.51 -3.30
C PHE A 516 13.84 -10.00 -1.96
N ILE A 517 13.96 -11.32 -1.76
CA ILE A 517 14.61 -11.89 -0.58
C ILE A 517 16.14 -11.73 -0.65
N ASN A 518 16.71 -11.63 -1.85
CA ASN A 518 18.15 -11.56 -2.05
C ASN A 518 18.67 -10.12 -1.98
N PRO A 519 19.35 -9.70 -0.89
CA PRO A 519 19.74 -8.31 -0.71
C PRO A 519 20.84 -7.84 -1.67
N LYS A 520 21.52 -8.77 -2.38
CA LYS A 520 22.56 -8.42 -3.37
C LYS A 520 22.01 -7.60 -4.54
N HIS A 521 20.72 -7.75 -4.85
CA HIS A 521 20.07 -7.08 -5.97
C HIS A 521 19.59 -5.65 -5.66
N TYR A 522 19.98 -5.08 -4.51
CA TYR A 522 19.49 -3.78 -4.05
C TYR A 522 19.63 -2.64 -5.07
N GLN A 523 20.67 -2.64 -5.91
CA GLN A 523 20.90 -1.58 -6.90
C GLN A 523 19.89 -1.61 -8.07
N LYS A 524 19.50 -2.81 -8.51
CA LYS A 524 18.69 -3.03 -9.71
C LYS A 524 17.23 -3.35 -9.42
N LEU A 525 16.94 -3.91 -8.24
CA LEU A 525 15.60 -4.36 -7.85
C LEU A 525 15.01 -3.51 -6.73
N HIS A 526 15.57 -3.58 -5.52
CA HIS A 526 14.96 -2.96 -4.33
C HIS A 526 14.95 -1.44 -4.37
N ALA A 527 16.10 -0.80 -4.61
CA ALA A 527 16.17 0.66 -4.58
C ALA A 527 15.38 1.31 -5.74
N PRO A 528 15.40 0.80 -7.00
CA PRO A 528 14.52 1.32 -8.04
C PRO A 528 13.04 1.16 -7.69
N PHE A 529 12.63 0.01 -7.14
CA PHE A 529 11.25 -0.20 -6.68
C PHE A 529 10.85 0.79 -5.57
N SER A 530 11.68 0.91 -4.52
CA SER A 530 11.45 1.86 -3.42
C SER A 530 11.38 3.30 -3.91
N LYS A 531 12.27 3.71 -4.82
CA LYS A 531 12.21 5.04 -5.45
C LYS A 531 10.93 5.24 -6.25
N ALA A 532 10.49 4.24 -7.02
CA ALA A 532 9.25 4.31 -7.79
C ALA A 532 8.03 4.50 -6.87
N VAL A 533 8.00 3.84 -5.71
CA VAL A 533 6.96 4.03 -4.68
C VAL A 533 7.00 5.44 -4.09
N LEU A 534 8.19 5.91 -3.67
CA LEU A 534 8.39 7.21 -3.04
C LEU A 534 8.14 8.39 -3.99
N GLN A 535 8.25 8.17 -5.31
CA GLN A 535 7.97 9.17 -6.34
C GLN A 535 6.51 9.21 -6.79
N LEU A 536 5.65 8.30 -6.32
CA LEU A 536 4.23 8.32 -6.67
C LEU A 536 3.58 9.64 -6.27
N ALA A 537 2.74 10.17 -7.17
CA ALA A 537 1.89 11.31 -6.88
C ALA A 537 0.98 10.99 -5.68
N LYS A 538 0.66 12.01 -4.87
CA LYS A 538 -0.06 11.87 -3.58
C LYS A 538 -1.23 10.88 -3.62
N ASN A 539 -2.14 11.02 -4.59
CA ASN A 539 -3.33 10.16 -4.69
C ASN A 539 -2.96 8.69 -5.00
N ALA A 540 -2.00 8.45 -5.90
CA ALA A 540 -1.54 7.11 -6.23
C ALA A 540 -0.81 6.46 -5.05
N TYR A 541 0.05 7.23 -4.37
CA TYR A 541 0.73 6.81 -3.16
C TYR A 541 -0.27 6.41 -2.06
N GLU A 542 -1.29 7.23 -1.79
CA GLU A 542 -2.31 6.93 -0.78
C GLU A 542 -3.07 5.63 -1.07
N ILE A 543 -3.32 5.32 -2.35
CA ILE A 543 -3.96 4.07 -2.77
C ILE A 543 -3.04 2.87 -2.51
N VAL A 544 -1.79 2.90 -2.97
CA VAL A 544 -0.83 1.79 -2.76
C VAL A 544 -0.62 1.51 -1.28
N VAL A 545 -0.43 2.56 -0.49
CA VAL A 545 -0.30 2.50 0.98
C VAL A 545 -1.56 1.92 1.61
N GLY A 546 -2.75 2.29 1.12
CA GLY A 546 -4.03 1.72 1.57
C GLY A 546 -4.16 0.24 1.24
N TRP A 547 -3.73 -0.18 0.05
CA TRP A 547 -3.73 -1.59 -0.33
C TRP A 547 -2.76 -2.42 0.48
N TRP A 548 -1.54 -1.93 0.75
CA TRP A 548 -0.58 -2.59 1.66
C TRP A 548 -1.09 -2.68 3.09
N ALA A 549 -1.81 -1.67 3.57
CA ALA A 549 -2.43 -1.71 4.90
C ALA A 549 -3.46 -2.85 5.04
N ASN A 550 -4.13 -3.22 3.94
CA ASN A 550 -5.15 -4.26 3.91
C ASN A 550 -4.59 -5.67 3.61
N GLN A 551 -3.28 -5.83 3.35
CA GLN A 551 -2.68 -7.15 3.12
C GLN A 551 -2.51 -7.96 4.40
N SER A 552 -2.32 -9.27 4.24
CA SER A 552 -2.06 -10.21 5.34
C SER A 552 -0.85 -9.81 6.18
N ARG A 553 -0.79 -10.31 7.42
CA ARG A 553 0.35 -10.07 8.31
C ARG A 553 1.64 -10.62 7.69
N GLU A 554 1.56 -11.81 7.10
CA GLU A 554 2.69 -12.54 6.53
C GLU A 554 3.30 -11.80 5.33
N TYR A 555 2.45 -11.30 4.41
CA TYR A 555 2.88 -10.50 3.27
C TYR A 555 3.62 -9.24 3.74
N PHE A 556 3.04 -8.54 4.72
CA PHE A 556 3.58 -7.28 5.22
C PHE A 556 4.89 -7.48 6.00
N GLU A 557 4.96 -8.52 6.83
CA GLU A 557 6.17 -8.90 7.57
C GLU A 557 7.32 -9.23 6.62
N ARG A 558 7.06 -9.98 5.54
CA ARG A 558 8.06 -10.27 4.51
C ARG A 558 8.60 -9.00 3.87
N MET A 559 7.76 -7.99 3.60
CA MET A 559 8.24 -6.70 3.05
C MET A 559 9.19 -5.98 4.02
N VAL A 560 8.85 -5.98 5.32
CA VAL A 560 9.68 -5.37 6.38
C VAL A 560 11.03 -6.08 6.48
N GLU A 561 11.03 -7.41 6.54
CA GLU A 561 12.26 -8.20 6.63
C GLU A 561 13.16 -8.08 5.39
N ASN A 562 12.58 -8.02 4.20
CA ASN A 562 13.33 -7.78 2.97
C ASN A 562 14.02 -6.40 3.00
N CYS A 563 13.32 -5.36 3.46
CA CYS A 563 13.90 -4.03 3.59
C CYS A 563 15.05 -4.00 4.63
N LYS A 564 14.85 -4.61 5.80
CA LYS A 564 15.88 -4.72 6.86
C LYS A 564 17.12 -5.47 6.37
N SER A 565 16.93 -6.60 5.69
CA SER A 565 18.01 -7.42 5.14
C SER A 565 18.85 -6.65 4.12
N VAL A 566 18.21 -5.82 3.28
CA VAL A 566 18.91 -4.95 2.32
C VAL A 566 19.67 -3.83 3.04
N VAL A 567 19.07 -3.18 4.04
CA VAL A 567 19.75 -2.14 4.84
C VAL A 567 21.01 -2.71 5.48
N LEU A 568 20.91 -3.86 6.13
CA LEU A 568 22.05 -4.59 6.73
C LEU A 568 23.12 -4.96 5.70
N TYR A 569 22.71 -5.42 4.52
CA TYR A 569 23.64 -5.77 3.45
C TYR A 569 24.41 -4.53 2.95
N ILE A 570 23.72 -3.41 2.71
CA ILE A 570 24.38 -2.17 2.26
C ILE A 570 25.38 -1.69 3.31
N ILE A 571 24.99 -1.70 4.60
CA ILE A 571 25.89 -1.31 5.71
C ILE A 571 27.15 -2.19 5.71
N ASN A 572 26.98 -3.52 5.70
CA ASN A 572 28.11 -4.45 5.78
C ASN A 572 29.10 -4.35 4.60
N PHE A 573 28.61 -4.14 3.38
CA PHE A 573 29.45 -4.26 2.18
C PHE A 573 29.89 -2.93 1.57
N LYS A 574 29.16 -1.82 1.76
CA LYS A 574 29.54 -0.51 1.18
C LYS A 574 30.40 0.36 2.07
N PHE A 575 30.39 0.14 3.38
CA PHE A 575 31.14 0.94 4.33
C PHE A 575 32.29 0.10 4.89
N PRO A 576 33.49 0.15 4.28
CA PRO A 576 34.63 -0.67 4.74
C PRO A 576 35.03 -0.31 6.16
N ARG A 577 35.42 -1.33 6.96
CA ARG A 577 35.95 -1.14 8.30
C ARG A 577 37.29 -0.39 8.22
N VAL A 578 37.46 0.66 9.02
CA VAL A 578 38.72 1.40 9.11
C VAL A 578 39.69 0.60 9.98
N GLU A 579 40.87 0.25 9.46
CA GLU A 579 41.94 -0.37 10.24
C GLU A 579 42.45 0.62 11.31
N SER A 580 42.43 0.23 12.59
CA SER A 580 43.07 1.02 13.66
C SER A 580 44.34 0.35 14.18
N PRO A 581 45.27 1.12 14.78
CA PRO A 581 46.54 0.60 15.30
C PRO A 581 46.30 -0.42 16.42
N ALA A 582 47.20 -1.40 16.54
CA ALA A 582 47.13 -2.48 17.50
C ALA A 582 46.95 -1.98 18.96
N GLY A 583 45.84 -2.34 19.62
CA GLY A 583 45.65 -2.13 21.07
C GLY A 583 44.27 -1.65 21.57
N ALA A 584 43.25 -1.45 20.73
CA ALA A 584 41.92 -1.03 21.19
C ALA A 584 41.00 -2.21 21.57
N GLU A 585 40.33 -2.13 22.73
CA GLU A 585 39.53 -3.20 23.35
C GLU A 585 38.13 -3.46 22.70
N LYS A 586 37.73 -2.72 21.67
CA LYS A 586 36.45 -2.96 20.96
C LYS A 586 36.63 -3.09 19.44
N PRO A 587 35.90 -4.01 18.78
CA PRO A 587 35.92 -4.15 17.32
C PRO A 587 35.43 -2.87 16.63
N HIS A 588 36.04 -2.55 15.48
CA HIS A 588 35.88 -1.29 14.75
C HIS A 588 34.45 -1.05 14.24
N GLN A 589 33.82 0.04 14.68
CA GLN A 589 32.52 0.52 14.21
C GLN A 589 32.68 1.43 12.96
N GLN A 590 31.74 1.35 12.01
CA GLN A 590 31.79 2.07 10.73
C GLN A 590 31.26 3.52 10.84
N GLU A 591 31.88 4.45 10.11
CA GLU A 591 31.32 5.80 9.91
C GLU A 591 30.35 5.81 8.72
N LEU A 592 29.08 6.11 8.99
CA LEU A 592 28.06 6.24 7.95
C LEU A 592 28.25 7.50 7.11
N ARG A 593 28.15 7.33 5.78
CA ARG A 593 28.04 8.40 4.79
C ARG A 593 26.73 8.26 4.03
N TYR A 594 26.27 9.34 3.41
CA TYR A 594 25.09 9.29 2.57
C TYR A 594 25.30 8.32 1.39
N ASP A 595 24.42 7.32 1.29
CA ASP A 595 24.25 6.48 0.10
C ASP A 595 22.78 6.54 -0.35
N PRO A 596 22.50 6.82 -1.63
CA PRO A 596 21.13 7.01 -2.12
C PRO A 596 20.30 5.72 -2.10
N HIS A 597 20.91 4.54 -2.10
CA HIS A 597 20.18 3.26 -1.99
C HIS A 597 19.84 2.98 -0.52
N LEU A 598 20.80 3.21 0.40
CA LEU A 598 20.55 3.11 1.83
C LEU A 598 19.41 4.05 2.26
N ALA A 599 19.45 5.31 1.82
CA ALA A 599 18.39 6.28 2.09
C ALA A 599 17.03 5.80 1.56
N ALA A 600 16.95 5.39 0.28
CA ALA A 600 15.70 4.90 -0.30
C ALA A 600 15.11 3.69 0.44
N MET A 601 15.96 2.80 0.96
CA MET A 601 15.50 1.63 1.73
C MET A 601 15.05 1.99 3.14
N LEU A 602 15.72 2.93 3.81
CA LEU A 602 15.29 3.45 5.11
C LEU A 602 13.99 4.24 5.00
N ASP A 603 13.84 5.06 3.95
CA ASP A 603 12.59 5.76 3.63
C ASP A 603 11.45 4.77 3.38
N MET A 604 11.71 3.71 2.59
CA MET A 604 10.73 2.65 2.35
C MET A 604 10.36 1.90 3.65
N LEU A 605 11.34 1.59 4.51
CA LEU A 605 11.07 0.98 5.81
C LEU A 605 10.28 1.94 6.72
N ALA A 606 10.50 3.25 6.63
CA ALA A 606 9.70 4.25 7.32
C ALA A 606 8.25 4.27 6.81
N VAL A 607 8.03 4.16 5.49
CA VAL A 607 6.67 4.02 4.92
C VAL A 607 5.96 2.80 5.51
N LEU A 608 6.60 1.63 5.53
CA LEU A 608 6.05 0.42 6.14
C LEU A 608 5.79 0.59 7.64
N TYR A 609 6.71 1.21 8.36
CA TYR A 609 6.55 1.52 9.77
C TYR A 609 5.30 2.37 10.02
N TRP A 610 5.08 3.45 9.27
CA TRP A 610 3.91 4.31 9.45
C TRP A 610 2.60 3.61 9.04
N ILE A 611 2.62 2.82 7.97
CA ILE A 611 1.46 1.98 7.58
C ILE A 611 1.04 1.08 8.73
N ASN A 612 2.00 0.39 9.35
CA ASN A 612 1.74 -0.52 10.46
C ASN A 612 1.02 0.15 11.62
N HIS A 613 1.48 1.33 12.02
CA HIS A 613 0.97 1.97 13.24
C HIS A 613 -0.31 2.78 13.00
N GLN A 614 -0.46 3.39 11.83
CA GLN A 614 -1.55 4.32 11.55
C GLN A 614 -2.73 3.69 10.80
N LYS A 615 -2.50 2.67 9.96
CA LYS A 615 -3.51 2.18 9.02
C LYS A 615 -3.87 0.71 9.18
N ARG A 616 -2.98 -0.14 9.71
CA ARG A 616 -3.23 -1.58 9.86
C ARG A 616 -4.04 -1.90 11.10
N THR A 617 -4.98 -2.84 10.95
CA THR A 617 -5.70 -3.47 12.07
C THR A 617 -4.84 -4.57 12.71
N GLN A 618 -4.26 -5.44 11.89
CA GLN A 618 -3.28 -6.46 12.30
C GLN A 618 -1.87 -5.88 12.27
N LYS A 619 -1.47 -5.28 13.39
CA LYS A 619 -0.17 -4.62 13.57
C LYS A 619 0.93 -5.64 13.87
N LEU A 620 2.10 -5.42 13.28
CA LEU A 620 3.35 -6.04 13.73
C LEU A 620 3.83 -5.36 15.02
N PRO A 621 4.51 -6.09 15.93
CA PRO A 621 5.19 -5.50 17.09
C PRO A 621 6.20 -4.43 16.67
N TYR A 622 6.46 -3.45 17.54
CA TYR A 622 7.42 -2.37 17.27
C TYR A 622 8.84 -2.93 17.07
N GLU A 623 9.16 -3.95 17.85
CA GLU A 623 10.45 -4.64 17.89
C GLU A 623 10.77 -5.33 16.56
N GLN A 624 9.76 -5.66 15.76
CA GLN A 624 9.96 -6.24 14.43
C GLN A 624 10.73 -5.29 13.50
N PHE A 625 10.62 -3.97 13.71
CA PHE A 625 11.31 -2.97 12.91
C PHE A 625 12.75 -2.69 13.39
N HIS A 626 13.14 -3.21 14.57
CA HIS A 626 14.50 -3.07 15.08
C HIS A 626 15.48 -3.88 14.22
N ILE A 627 16.66 -3.32 14.01
CA ILE A 627 17.79 -3.98 13.38
C ILE A 627 18.86 -4.16 14.46
N ASN A 628 18.93 -5.38 15.00
CA ASN A 628 19.68 -5.67 16.23
C ASN A 628 21.19 -5.56 16.06
N GLU A 629 21.70 -5.65 14.84
CA GLU A 629 23.12 -5.63 14.53
C GLU A 629 23.67 -4.21 14.31
N ILE A 630 22.83 -3.16 14.35
CA ILE A 630 23.27 -1.79 14.03
C ILE A 630 24.34 -1.28 15.01
N ASP A 631 24.21 -1.54 16.31
CA ASP A 631 25.14 -1.06 17.33
C ASP A 631 26.50 -1.75 17.27
N ASP A 632 26.56 -2.99 16.78
CA ASP A 632 27.82 -3.69 16.50
C ASP A 632 28.52 -3.19 15.23
N LEU A 633 27.75 -2.76 14.23
CA LEU A 633 28.27 -2.42 12.90
C LEU A 633 28.66 -0.94 12.76
N ILE A 634 27.93 -0.03 13.40
CA ILE A 634 28.02 1.42 13.16
C ILE A 634 28.35 2.17 14.45
N ASP A 635 29.13 3.25 14.35
CA ASP A 635 29.32 4.15 15.49
C ASP A 635 28.11 5.08 15.61
N ILE A 636 27.06 4.56 16.26
CA ILE A 636 25.82 5.30 16.47
C ILE A 636 26.01 6.55 17.33
N ARG A 637 27.09 6.62 18.13
CA ARG A 637 27.40 7.78 18.99
C ARG A 637 27.89 8.94 18.14
N GLN A 638 28.79 8.65 17.19
CA GLN A 638 29.27 9.65 16.23
C GLN A 638 28.12 10.13 15.33
N ASP A 639 27.24 9.22 14.89
CA ASP A 639 26.07 9.59 14.09
C ASP A 639 25.13 10.53 14.86
N TYR A 640 24.85 10.22 16.12
CA TYR A 640 24.05 11.06 17.00
C TYR A 640 24.67 12.45 17.24
N PHE A 641 25.99 12.54 17.41
CA PHE A 641 26.69 13.82 17.53
C PHE A 641 26.51 14.69 16.28
N ARG A 642 26.62 14.10 15.08
CA ARG A 642 26.38 14.81 13.81
C ARG A 642 24.91 15.24 13.70
N TRP A 643 23.99 14.37 14.08
CA TRP A 643 22.55 14.65 14.04
C TRP A 643 22.13 15.78 14.97
N THR A 644 22.68 15.82 16.19
CA THR A 644 22.36 16.86 17.18
C THR A 644 22.93 18.23 16.81
N THR A 645 24.12 18.27 16.21
CA THR A 645 24.76 19.50 15.72
C THR A 645 24.13 20.04 14.43
N ASP A 646 23.46 19.18 13.65
CA ASP A 646 22.70 19.60 12.47
C ASP A 646 21.34 20.22 12.86
N ALA A 647 21.34 21.55 12.99
CA ALA A 647 20.14 22.34 13.26
C ALA A 647 19.20 22.47 12.05
N LYS A 648 19.67 22.20 10.82
CA LYS A 648 18.88 22.35 9.57
C LYS A 648 18.28 21.04 9.07
N GLY A 649 18.71 19.90 9.62
CA GLY A 649 18.22 18.56 9.23
C GLY A 649 18.60 18.16 7.81
N VAL A 650 19.72 18.67 7.30
CA VAL A 650 20.19 18.44 5.91
C VAL A 650 21.06 17.19 5.83
N THR A 651 21.67 16.80 6.93
CA THR A 651 22.59 15.66 7.00
C THR A 651 21.83 14.35 7.16
N PHE A 652 22.28 13.34 6.41
CA PHE A 652 21.82 11.98 6.57
C PHE A 652 22.29 11.41 7.91
N SER A 653 21.37 10.85 8.68
CA SER A 653 21.63 10.18 9.95
C SER A 653 20.59 9.08 10.18
N LEU A 654 21.00 7.98 10.82
CA LEU A 654 20.08 6.92 11.25
C LEU A 654 19.15 7.40 12.37
N CYS A 655 19.52 8.45 13.11
CA CYS A 655 18.66 9.07 14.12
C CYS A 655 17.37 9.67 13.54
N ASN A 656 17.28 9.85 12.22
CA ASN A 656 16.03 10.19 11.53
C ASN A 656 15.04 9.02 11.44
N TYR A 657 15.49 7.80 11.74
CA TYR A 657 14.70 6.56 11.71
C TYR A 657 14.73 5.84 13.07
N PRO A 658 14.14 6.40 14.14
CA PRO A 658 14.32 5.85 15.49
C PRO A 658 13.87 4.40 15.70
N PHE A 659 12.93 3.95 14.88
CA PHE A 659 12.38 2.60 14.91
C PHE A 659 13.37 1.52 14.45
N VAL A 660 14.55 1.87 13.93
CA VAL A 660 15.57 0.86 13.57
C VAL A 660 16.43 0.47 14.77
N PHE A 661 16.49 1.30 15.81
CA PHE A 661 17.32 1.04 16.98
C PHE A 661 16.58 0.16 17.99
N ASN A 662 17.26 -0.87 18.47
CA ASN A 662 16.80 -1.65 19.61
C ASN A 662 17.02 -0.88 20.94
N ALA A 663 16.54 -1.46 22.04
CA ALA A 663 16.64 -0.88 23.37
C ALA A 663 18.09 -0.62 23.83
N SER A 664 19.03 -1.53 23.51
CA SER A 664 20.46 -1.39 23.81
C SER A 664 21.06 -0.16 23.11
N ALA A 665 20.83 -0.03 21.81
CA ALA A 665 21.30 1.09 21.00
C ALA A 665 20.73 2.43 21.51
N LYS A 666 19.43 2.48 21.80
CA LYS A 666 18.79 3.70 22.35
C LYS A 666 19.35 4.08 23.71
N MET A 667 19.62 3.12 24.59
CA MET A 667 20.30 3.37 25.88
C MET A 667 21.70 3.95 25.67
N LEU A 668 22.47 3.43 24.72
CA LEU A 668 23.79 3.96 24.38
C LEU A 668 23.71 5.41 23.84
N LEU A 669 22.68 5.73 23.05
CA LEU A 669 22.41 7.09 22.57
C LEU A 669 22.06 8.03 23.73
N LEU A 670 21.26 7.57 24.70
CA LEU A 670 20.93 8.33 25.90
C LEU A 670 22.16 8.58 26.79
N GLN A 671 23.02 7.58 26.98
CA GLN A 671 24.32 7.72 27.67
C GLN A 671 25.23 8.73 26.97
N THR A 672 25.25 8.70 25.64
CA THR A 672 26.06 9.63 24.83
C THR A 672 25.54 11.06 24.96
N ASP A 673 24.22 11.25 24.87
CA ASP A 673 23.59 12.55 25.05
C ASP A 673 23.85 13.11 26.46
N GLN A 674 23.69 12.28 27.49
CA GLN A 674 23.97 12.66 28.88
C GLN A 674 25.43 13.07 29.07
N ALA A 675 26.40 12.26 28.62
CA ALA A 675 27.82 12.59 28.73
C ALA A 675 28.17 13.91 28.02
N MET A 676 27.60 14.12 26.82
CA MET A 676 27.79 15.34 26.04
C MET A 676 27.22 16.57 26.77
N GLN A 677 26.00 16.48 27.29
CA GLN A 677 25.34 17.58 27.99
C GLN A 677 25.98 17.88 29.35
N MET A 678 26.39 16.85 30.11
CA MET A 678 27.15 17.00 31.35
C MET A 678 28.48 17.72 31.11
N TYR A 679 29.22 17.33 30.07
CA TYR A 679 30.48 17.96 29.71
C TYR A 679 30.30 19.43 29.32
N GLN A 680 29.30 19.75 28.50
CA GLN A 680 28.96 21.12 28.13
C GLN A 680 28.57 21.97 29.36
N ALA A 681 27.75 21.42 30.26
CA ALA A 681 27.35 22.09 31.49
C ALA A 681 28.56 22.36 32.42
N MET A 682 29.46 21.39 32.60
CA MET A 682 30.69 21.55 33.39
C MET A 682 31.61 22.63 32.80
N GLN A 683 31.82 22.61 31.47
CA GLN A 683 32.62 23.63 30.80
C GLN A 683 31.99 25.01 30.92
N SER A 684 30.69 25.14 30.72
CA SER A 684 29.98 26.42 30.86
C SER A 684 30.14 26.99 32.29
N ALA A 685 30.02 26.16 33.32
CA ALA A 685 30.22 26.57 34.71
C ALA A 685 31.68 26.92 35.02
N ALA A 686 32.65 26.19 34.47
CA ALA A 686 34.06 26.51 34.60
C ALA A 686 34.40 27.85 33.93
N THR A 687 33.88 28.11 32.72
CA THR A 687 34.05 29.40 32.04
C THR A 687 33.35 30.55 32.77
N ALA A 688 32.15 30.34 33.31
CA ALA A 688 31.44 31.33 34.11
C ALA A 688 32.19 31.64 35.42
N SER A 689 32.75 30.62 36.10
CA SER A 689 33.58 30.81 37.29
C SER A 689 34.85 31.59 36.97
N TRP A 690 35.51 31.29 35.83
CA TRP A 690 36.71 31.98 35.40
C TRP A 690 36.43 33.44 35.03
N LEU A 691 35.35 33.71 34.30
CA LEU A 691 34.89 35.07 33.97
C LEU A 691 34.53 35.85 35.25
N SER A 692 33.82 35.24 36.19
CA SER A 692 33.49 35.88 37.49
C SER A 692 34.75 36.26 38.28
N MET A 693 35.78 35.40 38.26
CA MET A 693 37.07 35.66 38.91
C MET A 693 37.83 36.82 38.27
N LEU A 694 37.68 37.05 36.96
CA LEU A 694 38.31 38.18 36.25
C LEU A 694 37.62 39.52 36.53
N TYR A 695 36.29 39.55 36.68
CA TYR A 695 35.52 40.79 36.84
C TYR A 695 35.28 41.20 38.30
N SER A 696 35.33 40.27 39.27
CA SER A 696 35.12 40.60 40.69
C SER A 696 35.92 39.69 41.65
N PRO A 697 37.18 40.04 41.98
CA PRO A 697 38.06 39.21 42.81
C PRO A 697 37.59 39.03 44.26
N ALA A 698 36.66 39.86 44.75
CA ALA A 698 36.14 39.83 46.12
C ALA A 698 34.82 39.04 46.26
N ALA A 699 34.14 38.72 45.14
CA ALA A 699 32.94 37.90 45.14
C ALA A 699 33.34 36.44 44.95
N ASN A 700 33.74 35.78 46.04
CA ASN A 700 34.20 34.40 46.03
C ASN A 700 33.02 33.40 45.93
N SER A 701 32.22 33.51 44.87
CA SER A 701 31.24 32.49 44.50
C SER A 701 31.91 31.56 43.48
N ALA A 702 32.64 30.55 43.96
CA ALA A 702 33.14 29.49 43.10
C ALA A 702 31.95 28.78 42.43
N ALA A 703 31.74 28.97 41.12
CA ALA A 703 30.67 28.28 40.44
C ALA A 703 31.02 26.77 40.43
N CYS A 704 30.27 25.98 41.19
CA CYS A 704 30.57 24.57 41.36
C CYS A 704 30.33 23.81 40.03
N GLN A 705 31.28 22.94 39.66
CA GLN A 705 31.16 22.05 38.50
C GLN A 705 30.23 20.86 38.76
N TYR A 706 29.79 20.67 40.00
CA TYR A 706 28.93 19.58 40.45
C TYR A 706 27.66 20.16 41.11
N ILE A 707 26.57 19.41 41.06
CA ILE A 707 25.43 19.61 41.96
C ILE A 707 25.77 18.86 43.24
N VAL A 708 25.98 19.58 44.35
CA VAL A 708 26.19 18.97 45.66
C VAL A 708 24.90 19.12 46.45
N LEU A 709 24.30 18.01 46.86
CA LEU A 709 23.14 17.99 47.74
C LEU A 709 23.56 17.49 49.12
N ASN A 710 23.42 18.35 50.13
CA ASN A 710 23.67 17.99 51.52
C ASN A 710 22.33 17.69 52.20
N VAL A 711 22.11 16.43 52.58
CA VAL A 711 20.81 15.94 53.04
C VAL A 711 20.95 15.15 54.34
N THR A 712 19.94 15.23 55.20
CA THR A 712 19.80 14.37 56.39
C THR A 712 18.86 13.20 56.09
N ARG A 713 19.03 12.06 56.77
CA ARG A 713 18.16 10.90 56.57
C ARG A 713 16.74 11.18 57.08
N GLU A 714 16.62 11.97 58.13
CA GLU A 714 15.35 12.28 58.80
C GLU A 714 14.50 13.28 58.00
N ASN A 715 15.13 14.19 57.23
CA ASN A 715 14.44 15.26 56.49
C ASN A 715 14.79 15.29 54.99
N ILE A 716 15.01 14.12 54.39
CA ILE A 716 15.50 13.97 53.01
C ILE A 716 14.71 14.78 51.97
N VAL A 717 13.38 14.85 52.10
CA VAL A 717 12.50 15.58 51.17
C VAL A 717 12.71 17.10 51.28
N GLN A 718 12.65 17.64 52.49
CA GLN A 718 12.76 19.09 52.74
C GLN A 718 14.16 19.62 52.44
N ASP A 719 15.20 18.85 52.81
CA ASP A 719 16.58 19.20 52.48
C ASP A 719 16.79 19.21 50.97
N THR A 720 16.25 18.21 50.25
CA THR A 720 16.37 18.16 48.79
C THR A 720 15.66 19.32 48.10
N ILE A 721 14.44 19.68 48.54
CA ILE A 721 13.71 20.86 48.03
C ILE A 721 14.57 22.12 48.21
N ARG A 722 15.10 22.33 49.42
CA ARG A 722 15.93 23.48 49.75
C ARG A 722 17.17 23.52 48.86
N GLU A 723 17.95 22.45 48.78
CA GLU A 723 19.20 22.43 48.02
C GLU A 723 18.95 22.62 46.52
N LEU A 724 17.95 21.93 45.93
CA LEU A 724 17.65 22.06 44.49
C LEU A 724 17.11 23.44 44.10
N SER A 725 16.45 24.16 45.01
CA SER A 725 15.95 25.52 44.73
C SER A 725 17.05 26.54 44.42
N HIS A 726 18.29 26.25 44.81
CA HIS A 726 19.45 27.13 44.58
C HIS A 726 20.08 26.97 43.18
N TYR A 727 19.68 25.95 42.40
CA TYR A 727 20.29 25.64 41.11
C TYR A 727 19.42 26.14 39.94
N ALA A 728 20.05 26.73 38.92
CA ALA A 728 19.36 27.10 37.70
C ALA A 728 19.11 25.86 36.80
N ALA A 729 18.22 25.97 35.83
CA ALA A 729 17.91 24.86 34.91
C ALA A 729 19.13 24.34 34.14
N SER A 730 20.10 25.22 33.82
CA SER A 730 21.38 24.83 33.20
C SER A 730 22.28 24.01 34.11
N ASP A 731 22.15 24.19 35.43
CA ASP A 731 22.96 23.48 36.41
C ASP A 731 22.47 22.07 36.68
N LEU A 732 21.18 21.78 36.45
CA LEU A 732 20.55 20.46 36.64
C LEU A 732 21.14 19.37 35.74
N LYS A 733 21.91 19.76 34.71
CA LYS A 733 22.61 18.85 33.80
C LYS A 733 24.05 18.54 34.23
N LYS A 734 24.56 19.14 35.32
CA LYS A 734 25.88 18.83 35.88
C LYS A 734 25.87 17.49 36.63
N PRO A 735 27.02 16.82 36.82
CA PRO A 735 27.09 15.61 37.62
C PRO A 735 26.69 15.89 39.08
N ILE A 736 25.86 15.02 39.65
CA ILE A 736 25.35 15.12 41.01
C ILE A 736 26.23 14.35 42.00
N LYS A 737 26.44 14.95 43.19
CA LYS A 737 27.11 14.35 44.35
C LYS A 737 26.20 14.45 45.56
N ILE A 738 25.94 13.32 46.19
CA ILE A 738 25.10 13.26 47.40
C ILE A 738 25.98 13.18 48.64
N LYS A 739 25.66 13.96 49.67
CA LYS A 739 26.31 13.91 50.98
C LYS A 739 25.27 13.77 52.08
N PHE A 740 25.28 12.64 52.78
CA PHE A 740 24.53 12.49 54.02
C PHE A 740 25.30 13.15 55.17
N CYS A 741 24.63 14.08 55.86
CA CYS A 741 25.25 14.84 56.94
C CYS A 741 25.67 13.90 58.08
N GLY A 742 26.97 13.88 58.42
CA GLY A 742 27.52 13.05 59.50
C GLY A 742 28.07 11.69 59.07
N GLU A 743 28.07 11.37 57.76
CA GLU A 743 28.59 10.11 57.21
C GLU A 743 29.85 10.34 56.36
N GLU A 744 30.92 9.58 56.60
CA GLU A 744 32.11 9.54 55.74
C GLU A 744 31.89 8.50 54.63
N ALA A 745 31.24 8.91 53.53
CA ALA A 745 31.05 8.06 52.36
C ALA A 745 31.60 8.74 51.09
N GLU A 746 32.43 8.02 50.33
CA GLU A 746 32.80 8.42 48.97
C GLU A 746 31.67 8.05 47.99
N ASP A 747 31.08 9.04 47.32
CA ASP A 747 30.02 8.83 46.33
C ASP A 747 30.57 8.20 45.04
N ALA A 748 30.74 6.87 45.06
CA ALA A 748 31.06 6.04 43.90
C ALA A 748 29.79 5.53 43.17
N GLY A 749 28.61 6.12 43.41
CA GLY A 749 27.34 5.78 42.76
C GLY A 749 26.32 5.07 43.67
N GLY A 750 26.77 4.33 44.68
CA GLY A 750 25.88 3.63 45.63
C GLY A 750 25.03 4.58 46.49
N VAL A 751 25.64 5.65 46.99
CA VAL A 751 24.97 6.69 47.80
C VAL A 751 23.89 7.42 47.00
N ARG A 752 24.14 7.66 45.70
CA ARG A 752 23.16 8.28 44.79
C ARG A 752 21.94 7.41 44.55
N LYS A 753 22.15 6.10 44.34
CA LYS A 753 21.06 5.13 44.17
C LYS A 753 20.18 5.08 45.42
N GLU A 754 20.81 4.98 46.59
CA GLU A 754 20.12 4.98 47.88
C GLU A 754 19.29 6.26 48.09
N PHE A 755 19.89 7.43 47.82
CA PHE A 755 19.20 8.71 47.91
C PHE A 755 17.92 8.77 47.08
N PHE A 756 17.98 8.41 45.79
CA PHE A 756 16.81 8.45 44.93
C PHE A 756 15.73 7.43 45.33
N MET A 757 16.13 6.23 45.79
CA MET A 757 15.18 5.23 46.29
C MET A 757 14.42 5.73 47.51
N LEU A 758 15.10 6.31 48.51
CA LEU A 758 14.48 6.85 49.72
C LEU A 758 13.59 8.05 49.40
N LEU A 759 14.13 9.00 48.61
CA LEU A 759 13.44 10.23 48.28
C LEU A 759 12.17 9.98 47.46
N LEU A 760 12.24 9.16 46.40
CA LEU A 760 11.09 8.94 45.53
C LEU A 760 10.02 8.05 46.18
N ARG A 761 10.42 7.09 47.03
CA ARG A 761 9.45 6.33 47.85
C ARG A 761 8.65 7.27 48.75
N ASP A 762 9.32 8.21 49.41
CA ASP A 762 8.66 9.08 50.37
C ASP A 762 7.85 10.18 49.66
N ILE A 763 8.37 10.85 48.63
CA ILE A 763 7.68 11.99 47.97
C ILE A 763 6.49 11.56 47.08
N LEU A 764 6.48 10.32 46.59
CA LEU A 764 5.37 9.77 45.79
C LEU A 764 4.26 9.16 46.66
N ASP A 765 4.45 9.12 47.97
CA ASP A 765 3.47 8.60 48.92
C ASP A 765 2.18 9.45 48.86
N PRO A 766 1.00 8.83 48.67
CA PRO A 766 -0.28 9.52 48.61
C PRO A 766 -0.56 10.44 49.82
N LYS A 767 0.11 10.24 50.97
CA LYS A 767 0.00 11.12 52.14
C LYS A 767 0.34 12.59 51.88
N TYR A 768 1.15 12.87 50.85
CA TYR A 768 1.49 14.23 50.44
C TYR A 768 0.42 14.90 49.57
N GLY A 769 -0.64 14.17 49.19
CA GLY A 769 -1.76 14.71 48.43
C GLY A 769 -1.47 14.97 46.95
N MET A 770 -0.26 14.70 46.45
CA MET A 770 0.13 14.97 45.06
C MET A 770 -0.38 13.91 44.08
N PHE A 771 -0.53 12.67 44.56
CA PHE A 771 -0.95 11.52 43.76
C PHE A 771 -2.03 10.71 44.47
N LYS A 772 -2.93 10.13 43.69
CA LYS A 772 -3.97 9.20 44.13
C LYS A 772 -3.53 7.76 43.86
N SER A 773 -3.72 6.87 44.83
CA SER A 773 -3.49 5.43 44.67
C SER A 773 -4.71 4.71 44.09
N PHE A 774 -4.44 3.74 43.21
CA PHE A 774 -5.42 2.82 42.64
C PHE A 774 -5.10 1.42 43.16
N GLU A 775 -5.86 0.96 44.16
CA GLU A 775 -5.58 -0.30 44.88
C GLU A 775 -5.64 -1.54 43.97
N GLU A 776 -6.48 -1.53 42.93
CA GLU A 776 -6.60 -2.67 42.00
C GLU A 776 -5.35 -2.88 41.14
N SER A 777 -4.66 -1.81 40.76
CA SER A 777 -3.49 -1.84 39.87
C SER A 777 -2.17 -1.61 40.61
N ASN A 778 -2.22 -1.24 41.89
CA ASN A 778 -1.09 -0.72 42.67
C ASN A 778 -0.39 0.47 42.00
N ALA A 779 -1.09 1.17 41.10
CA ALA A 779 -0.58 2.35 40.42
C ALA A 779 -0.94 3.63 41.17
N ILE A 780 -0.16 4.68 40.94
CA ILE A 780 -0.49 6.05 41.34
C ILE A 780 -0.73 6.91 40.10
N TRP A 781 -1.60 7.90 40.25
CA TRP A 781 -1.86 8.90 39.23
C TRP A 781 -1.97 10.28 39.83
N PHE A 782 -1.80 11.33 39.01
CA PHE A 782 -1.90 12.71 39.48
C PHE A 782 -3.23 12.96 40.18
N THR A 783 -3.19 13.64 41.33
CA THR A 783 -4.42 14.13 41.93
C THR A 783 -5.04 15.20 41.01
N GLU A 784 -6.36 15.21 41.01
CA GLU A 784 -7.14 16.25 40.33
C GLU A 784 -7.46 17.41 41.30
N ASP A 785 -7.27 17.19 42.61
CA ASP A 785 -7.64 18.07 43.72
C ASP A 785 -6.39 18.49 44.50
N TYR A 786 -5.87 19.68 44.24
CA TYR A 786 -4.72 20.22 44.96
C TYR A 786 -4.75 21.76 44.99
N PHE A 787 -3.99 22.37 45.90
CA PHE A 787 -3.93 23.81 46.03
C PHE A 787 -2.86 24.42 45.12
N ASP A 788 -3.09 25.63 44.61
CA ASP A 788 -2.15 26.32 43.71
C ASP A 788 -0.73 26.52 44.30
N SER A 789 -0.58 26.45 45.63
CA SER A 789 0.71 26.44 46.32
C SER A 789 1.61 25.26 45.94
N ASP A 790 1.02 24.16 45.45
CA ASP A 790 1.69 22.88 45.27
C ASP A 790 2.19 22.68 43.82
N ASP A 791 1.94 23.63 42.92
CA ASP A 791 2.46 23.64 41.53
C ASP A 791 3.99 23.48 41.50
N SER A 792 4.68 24.11 42.46
CA SER A 792 6.14 24.02 42.61
C SER A 792 6.62 22.61 42.96
N MET A 793 5.80 21.85 43.70
CA MET A 793 6.11 20.50 44.14
C MET A 793 5.96 19.50 42.99
N PHE A 794 4.94 19.63 42.13
CA PHE A 794 4.84 18.82 40.90
C PHE A 794 6.04 19.03 39.97
N ALA A 795 6.45 20.28 39.76
CA ALA A 795 7.64 20.59 38.97
C ALA A 795 8.91 19.99 39.58
N LEU A 796 9.04 20.01 40.90
CA LEU A 796 10.18 19.38 41.58
C LEU A 796 10.18 17.86 41.42
N ILE A 797 9.03 17.20 41.61
CA ILE A 797 8.91 15.74 41.43
C ILE A 797 9.28 15.37 39.98
N GLY A 798 8.87 16.19 39.00
CA GLY A 798 9.30 16.08 37.61
C GLY A 798 10.83 16.17 37.45
N ILE A 799 11.46 17.18 38.07
CA ILE A 799 12.94 17.32 38.09
C ILE A 799 13.61 16.08 38.70
N LEU A 800 13.09 15.57 39.82
CA LEU A 800 13.66 14.41 40.50
C LEU A 800 13.55 13.13 39.65
N CYS A 801 12.40 12.90 39.02
CA CYS A 801 12.21 11.80 38.08
C CYS A 801 13.17 11.95 36.88
N GLY A 802 13.33 13.16 36.34
CA GLY A 802 14.28 13.44 35.27
C GLY A 802 15.73 13.19 35.70
N LEU A 803 16.13 13.62 36.91
CA LEU A 803 17.47 13.39 37.45
C LEU A 803 17.76 11.90 37.65
N ALA A 804 16.79 11.11 38.09
CA ALA A 804 16.94 9.66 38.23
C ALA A 804 17.25 9.00 36.87
N ILE A 805 16.48 9.31 35.83
CA ILE A 805 16.66 8.78 34.47
C ILE A 805 17.99 9.24 33.89
N TYR A 806 18.27 10.55 33.99
CA TYR A 806 19.49 11.15 33.48
C TYR A 806 20.74 10.60 34.17
N ASN A 807 20.63 10.09 35.40
CA ASN A 807 21.72 9.43 36.12
C ASN A 807 21.68 7.88 36.04
N PHE A 808 20.84 7.31 35.17
CA PHE A 808 20.69 5.86 34.96
C PHE A 808 20.42 5.08 36.26
N THR A 809 19.68 5.69 37.17
CA THR A 809 19.25 5.03 38.41
C THR A 809 17.92 4.36 38.16
N ILE A 810 17.89 3.04 38.24
CA ILE A 810 16.65 2.25 38.11
C ILE A 810 15.84 2.41 39.38
N ILE A 811 14.58 2.82 39.22
CA ILE A 811 13.68 3.09 40.34
C ILE A 811 12.30 2.53 39.99
N ALA A 812 11.73 1.78 40.92
CA ALA A 812 10.36 1.33 40.81
C ALA A 812 9.40 2.52 40.96
N LEU A 813 9.04 3.13 39.83
CA LEU A 813 8.01 4.17 39.78
C LEU A 813 6.64 3.51 39.62
N PRO A 814 5.68 3.74 40.55
CA PRO A 814 4.35 3.13 40.47
C PRO A 814 3.42 3.84 39.47
N PHE A 815 3.95 4.38 38.37
CA PHE A 815 3.15 5.02 37.32
C PHE A 815 2.83 4.04 36.18
N PRO A 816 1.61 4.10 35.59
CA PRO A 816 1.28 3.31 34.41
C PRO A 816 2.02 3.82 33.16
N LEU A 817 2.01 3.02 32.08
CA LEU A 817 2.60 3.35 30.78
C LEU A 817 2.11 4.71 30.24
N ALA A 818 0.87 5.08 30.57
CA ALA A 818 0.24 6.34 30.22
C ALA A 818 1.10 7.58 30.56
N LEU A 819 1.86 7.56 31.67
CA LEU A 819 2.74 8.67 32.03
C LEU A 819 3.79 8.91 30.93
N TYR A 820 4.44 7.84 30.48
CA TYR A 820 5.50 7.89 29.48
C TYR A 820 4.98 8.26 28.10
N LYS A 821 3.77 7.77 27.74
CA LYS A 821 3.06 8.22 26.54
C LYS A 821 2.85 9.73 26.57
N LYS A 822 2.32 10.28 27.67
CA LYS A 822 2.13 11.72 27.82
C LYS A 822 3.44 12.52 27.79
N LEU A 823 4.52 12.00 28.38
CA LEU A 823 5.85 12.64 28.33
C LEU A 823 6.42 12.73 26.90
N LEU A 824 6.10 11.75 26.04
CA LEU A 824 6.56 11.71 24.65
C LEU A 824 5.54 12.27 23.64
N GLY A 825 4.35 12.67 24.11
CA GLY A 825 3.27 13.15 23.25
C GLY A 825 2.58 12.04 22.44
N GLU A 826 2.63 10.78 22.90
CA GLU A 826 1.88 9.67 22.33
C GLU A 826 0.42 9.68 22.84
N GLU A 827 -0.50 9.17 22.02
CA GLU A 827 -1.92 9.06 22.39
C GLU A 827 -2.15 7.93 23.39
N VAL A 828 -3.02 8.19 24.37
CA VAL A 828 -3.50 7.21 25.34
C VAL A 828 -4.73 6.48 24.83
N ASP A 829 -4.88 5.21 25.19
CA ASP A 829 -5.91 4.31 24.69
C ASP A 829 -6.60 3.51 25.81
N MET A 830 -7.49 2.58 25.42
CA MET A 830 -8.22 1.73 26.37
C MET A 830 -7.30 0.87 27.24
N LYS A 831 -6.13 0.45 26.72
CA LYS A 831 -5.17 -0.36 27.47
C LYS A 831 -4.55 0.45 28.59
N ASP A 832 -4.28 1.73 28.37
CA ASP A 832 -3.79 2.62 29.42
C ASP A 832 -4.82 2.77 30.56
N LEU A 833 -6.11 2.88 30.21
CA LEU A 833 -7.18 2.91 31.22
C LEU A 833 -7.28 1.58 31.97
N GLN A 834 -7.06 0.46 31.30
CA GLN A 834 -7.03 -0.86 31.92
C GLN A 834 -5.86 -1.00 32.91
N ASP A 835 -4.68 -0.49 32.56
CA ASP A 835 -3.48 -0.51 33.41
C ASP A 835 -3.65 0.40 34.64
N LEU A 836 -4.41 1.49 34.53
CA LEU A 836 -4.67 2.42 35.63
C LEU A 836 -5.86 1.98 36.51
N ALA A 837 -7.02 1.76 35.91
CA ALA A 837 -8.30 1.52 36.57
C ALA A 837 -9.08 0.35 35.90
N PRO A 838 -8.70 -0.92 36.19
CA PRO A 838 -9.23 -2.09 35.51
C PRO A 838 -10.75 -2.21 35.52
N THR A 839 -11.40 -1.92 36.66
CA THR A 839 -12.87 -1.95 36.76
C THR A 839 -13.55 -0.93 35.84
N VAL A 840 -13.03 0.30 35.76
CA VAL A 840 -13.59 1.34 34.89
C VAL A 840 -13.39 0.97 33.42
N ALA A 841 -12.22 0.44 33.06
CA ALA A 841 -11.95 -0.05 31.71
C ALA A 841 -12.92 -1.16 31.29
N ARG A 842 -13.22 -2.13 32.18
CA ARG A 842 -14.23 -3.17 31.92
C ARG A 842 -15.62 -2.59 31.67
N SER A 843 -16.01 -1.56 32.42
CA SER A 843 -17.30 -0.87 32.21
C SER A 843 -17.33 -0.16 30.85
N MET A 844 -16.26 0.55 30.47
CA MET A 844 -16.15 1.22 29.17
C MET A 844 -16.13 0.21 28.01
N GLN A 845 -15.45 -0.93 28.17
CA GLN A 845 -15.46 -2.01 27.20
C GLN A 845 -16.85 -2.64 27.07
N SER A 846 -17.57 -2.82 28.18
CA SER A 846 -18.95 -3.33 28.17
C SER A 846 -19.91 -2.43 27.39
N ILE A 847 -19.69 -1.10 27.42
CA ILE A 847 -20.45 -0.15 26.59
C ILE A 847 -20.15 -0.36 25.10
N LEU A 848 -18.88 -0.57 24.73
CA LEU A 848 -18.48 -0.80 23.34
C LEU A 848 -19.04 -2.13 22.80
N ASP A 849 -18.96 -3.19 23.60
CA ASP A 849 -19.36 -4.55 23.23
C ASP A 849 -20.89 -4.75 23.22
N TYR A 850 -21.67 -3.78 23.74
CA TYR A 850 -23.11 -3.88 23.78
C TYR A 850 -23.76 -3.69 22.40
N GLU A 851 -24.40 -4.73 21.88
CA GLU A 851 -25.09 -4.74 20.57
C GLU A 851 -26.62 -4.58 20.65
N GLY A 852 -27.20 -4.50 21.85
CA GLY A 852 -28.64 -4.33 22.04
C GLY A 852 -29.17 -2.99 21.51
N GLY A 853 -30.39 -2.99 20.95
CA GLY A 853 -31.06 -1.80 20.43
C GLY A 853 -31.59 -0.85 21.52
N ASP A 854 -31.56 -1.29 22.77
CA ASP A 854 -32.01 -0.66 24.01
C ASP A 854 -30.87 -0.01 24.81
N LEU A 855 -29.71 0.24 24.18
CA LEU A 855 -28.52 0.83 24.83
C LEU A 855 -28.86 2.13 25.61
N GLU A 856 -29.73 2.98 25.05
CA GLU A 856 -30.17 4.23 25.67
C GLU A 856 -30.92 4.01 26.99
N GLU A 857 -31.72 2.94 27.09
CA GLU A 857 -32.50 2.60 28.28
C GLU A 857 -31.65 1.85 29.32
N VAL A 858 -30.72 1.02 28.85
CA VAL A 858 -29.89 0.15 29.68
C VAL A 858 -28.81 0.93 30.43
N PHE A 859 -28.14 1.86 29.75
CA PHE A 859 -27.06 2.64 30.34
C PHE A 859 -27.54 4.01 30.85
N ASP A 860 -28.52 4.64 30.19
CA ASP A 860 -29.03 5.98 30.51
C ASP A 860 -27.93 7.01 30.84
N LEU A 861 -26.88 7.05 30.00
CA LEU A 861 -25.75 7.96 30.14
C LEU A 861 -25.85 9.13 29.16
N CYS A 862 -25.44 10.31 29.63
CA CYS A 862 -25.14 11.47 28.78
C CYS A 862 -23.61 11.63 28.65
N PHE A 863 -23.15 12.56 27.81
CA PHE A 863 -21.71 12.88 27.66
C PHE A 863 -21.18 13.71 28.84
N THR A 864 -21.38 13.19 30.05
CA THR A 864 -20.96 13.78 31.32
C THR A 864 -20.29 12.72 32.20
N THR A 865 -19.49 13.16 33.16
CA THR A 865 -18.93 12.33 34.22
C THR A 865 -19.14 13.02 35.56
N THR A 866 -19.33 12.26 36.64
CA THR A 866 -19.53 12.81 37.98
C THR A 866 -18.24 12.68 38.79
N ARG A 867 -17.90 13.73 39.54
CA ARG A 867 -16.70 13.80 40.39
C ARG A 867 -17.07 14.32 41.76
N ASP A 868 -16.45 13.76 42.79
CA ASP A 868 -16.50 14.31 44.15
C ASP A 868 -15.36 15.33 44.32
N TYR A 869 -15.71 16.59 44.61
CA TYR A 869 -14.81 17.71 44.84
C TYR A 869 -15.03 18.24 46.26
N PHE A 870 -14.13 17.92 47.19
CA PHE A 870 -14.24 18.27 48.61
C PHE A 870 -15.60 17.92 49.27
N GLY A 871 -16.22 16.80 48.87
CA GLY A 871 -17.52 16.35 49.40
C GLY A 871 -18.72 16.86 48.60
N GLU A 872 -18.52 17.62 47.53
CA GLU A 872 -19.57 18.03 46.58
C GLU A 872 -19.46 17.24 45.27
N ILE A 873 -20.54 16.58 44.86
CA ILE A 873 -20.59 15.88 43.57
C ILE A 873 -20.82 16.91 42.45
N GLN A 874 -19.80 17.15 41.64
CA GLN A 874 -19.84 17.97 40.44
C GLN A 874 -20.04 17.13 39.18
N THR A 875 -20.90 17.59 38.27
CA THR A 875 -21.08 16.97 36.95
C THR A 875 -20.25 17.71 35.92
N ILE A 876 -19.36 16.99 35.24
CA ILE A 876 -18.40 17.53 34.29
C ILE A 876 -18.80 17.08 32.87
N PRO A 877 -19.07 18.02 31.94
CA PRO A 877 -19.35 17.67 30.55
C PRO A 877 -18.07 17.24 29.81
N LEU A 878 -18.10 16.09 29.15
CA LEU A 878 -16.97 15.57 28.37
C LEU A 878 -16.78 16.33 27.04
N LYS A 879 -17.86 16.92 26.52
CA LYS A 879 -17.90 17.77 25.32
C LYS A 879 -18.93 18.91 25.48
N PRO A 880 -18.88 19.96 24.65
CA PRO A 880 -19.85 21.07 24.71
C PRO A 880 -21.29 20.55 24.63
N ASN A 881 -22.16 21.03 25.53
CA ASN A 881 -23.55 20.58 25.70
C ASN A 881 -23.72 19.07 26.02
N GLY A 882 -22.70 18.41 26.58
CA GLY A 882 -22.71 16.97 26.85
C GLY A 882 -23.87 16.48 27.72
N GLU A 883 -24.37 17.31 28.63
CA GLU A 883 -25.55 17.04 29.49
C GLU A 883 -26.81 16.72 28.70
N ASN A 884 -26.95 17.30 27.49
CA ASN A 884 -28.12 17.14 26.62
C ASN A 884 -27.91 16.10 25.51
N ILE A 885 -26.74 15.44 25.47
CA ILE A 885 -26.39 14.49 24.42
C ILE A 885 -26.39 13.09 25.04
N ARG A 886 -27.38 12.28 24.66
CA ARG A 886 -27.48 10.89 25.10
C ARG A 886 -26.49 9.97 24.39
N LEU A 887 -26.06 8.95 25.12
CA LEU A 887 -25.25 7.86 24.60
C LEU A 887 -26.09 6.94 23.71
N THR A 888 -25.64 6.73 22.48
CA THR A 888 -26.32 5.94 21.44
C THR A 888 -25.35 4.97 20.77
N GLN A 889 -25.86 4.00 20.02
CA GLN A 889 -25.02 3.07 19.23
C GLN A 889 -24.06 3.79 18.26
N GLY A 890 -24.47 4.94 17.70
CA GLY A 890 -23.66 5.72 16.76
C GLY A 890 -22.54 6.54 17.41
N ASN A 891 -22.60 6.81 18.71
CA ASN A 891 -21.66 7.70 19.40
C ASN A 891 -20.92 7.06 20.59
N LYS A 892 -21.15 5.77 20.88
CA LYS A 892 -20.50 5.06 22.00
C LYS A 892 -18.97 5.06 21.95
N GLN A 893 -18.37 4.96 20.75
CA GLN A 893 -16.92 5.06 20.58
C GLN A 893 -16.39 6.46 20.93
N GLU A 894 -17.13 7.51 20.55
CA GLU A 894 -16.78 8.89 20.87
C GLU A 894 -16.80 9.13 22.38
N PHE A 895 -17.84 8.62 23.06
CA PHE A 895 -17.98 8.73 24.52
C PHE A 895 -16.78 8.13 25.26
N VAL A 896 -16.43 6.88 24.93
CA VAL A 896 -15.29 6.19 25.57
C VAL A 896 -13.97 6.91 25.30
N ASN A 897 -13.73 7.35 24.06
CA ASN A 897 -12.51 8.09 23.73
C ASN A 897 -12.42 9.42 24.51
N LEU A 898 -13.53 10.15 24.65
CA LEU A 898 -13.57 11.40 25.41
C LEU A 898 -13.40 11.17 26.92
N TYR A 899 -13.90 10.05 27.46
CA TYR A 899 -13.68 9.69 28.85
C TYR A 899 -12.21 9.37 29.13
N ILE A 900 -11.55 8.58 28.26
CA ILE A 900 -10.12 8.29 28.35
C ILE A 900 -9.30 9.59 28.27
N ASP A 901 -9.61 10.47 27.32
CA ASP A 901 -8.99 11.80 27.21
C ASP A 901 -9.22 12.65 28.47
N TYR A 902 -10.41 12.60 29.05
CA TYR A 902 -10.68 13.30 30.31
C TYR A 902 -9.78 12.82 31.45
N VAL A 903 -9.75 11.50 31.72
CA VAL A 903 -8.97 10.90 32.83
C VAL A 903 -7.48 11.20 32.71
N PHE A 904 -6.91 11.01 31.53
CA PHE A 904 -5.46 11.11 31.34
C PHE A 904 -4.99 12.52 30.97
N ASN A 905 -5.80 13.35 30.32
CA ASN A 905 -5.40 14.67 29.83
C ASN A 905 -6.10 15.81 30.55
N LYS A 906 -7.43 15.93 30.46
CA LYS A 906 -8.16 17.12 30.94
C LYS A 906 -8.16 17.24 32.47
N ALA A 907 -8.44 16.15 33.17
CA ALA A 907 -8.59 16.12 34.63
C ALA A 907 -7.30 16.49 35.37
N VAL A 908 -6.15 16.16 34.77
CA VAL A 908 -4.81 16.33 35.36
C VAL A 908 -3.94 17.32 34.59
N GLU A 909 -4.54 18.14 33.72
CA GLU A 909 -3.80 18.99 32.78
C GLU A 909 -2.82 19.92 33.51
N LYS A 910 -3.27 20.56 34.60
CA LYS A 910 -2.48 21.53 35.36
C LYS A 910 -1.31 20.86 36.09
N SER A 911 -1.58 19.80 36.86
CA SER A 911 -0.56 19.07 37.63
C SER A 911 0.46 18.40 36.71
N PHE A 912 -0.01 17.73 35.65
CA PHE A 912 0.86 17.13 34.65
C PHE A 912 1.72 18.16 33.92
N ARG A 913 1.19 19.34 33.58
CA ARG A 913 1.97 20.39 32.92
C ARG A 913 3.15 20.85 33.77
N GLN A 914 2.97 21.01 35.08
CA GLN A 914 4.06 21.37 35.99
C GLN A 914 5.09 20.25 36.10
N PHE A 915 4.64 19.02 36.30
CA PHE A 915 5.50 17.83 36.32
C PHE A 915 6.32 17.69 35.02
N HIS A 916 5.65 17.79 33.86
CA HIS A 916 6.28 17.72 32.55
C HIS A 916 7.31 18.85 32.35
N ALA A 917 6.99 20.08 32.76
CA ALA A 917 7.93 21.19 32.68
C ALA A 917 9.18 20.95 33.54
N GLY A 918 9.01 20.39 34.74
CA GLY A 918 10.11 19.98 35.61
C GLY A 918 10.97 18.87 34.99
N PHE A 919 10.33 17.82 34.50
CA PHE A 919 10.97 16.69 33.86
C PHE A 919 11.82 17.10 32.64
N MET A 920 11.25 17.95 31.78
CA MET A 920 11.91 18.43 30.56
C MET A 920 13.06 19.42 30.85
N ARG A 921 13.21 19.96 32.06
CA ARG A 921 14.42 20.73 32.41
C ARG A 921 15.66 19.85 32.46
N VAL A 922 15.50 18.58 32.82
CA VAL A 922 16.60 17.62 32.98
C VAL A 922 16.73 16.73 31.75
N CYS A 923 15.67 15.98 31.43
CA CYS A 923 15.63 15.06 30.29
C CYS A 923 15.19 15.73 28.99
N GLY A 924 15.12 17.07 28.94
CA GLY A 924 14.77 17.78 27.70
C GLY A 924 15.87 17.69 26.66
N GLY A 925 15.52 17.20 25.47
CA GLY A 925 16.45 17.08 24.36
C GLY A 925 15.86 16.35 23.14
N ARG A 926 16.64 16.32 22.05
CA ARG A 926 16.25 15.57 20.84
C ARG A 926 16.29 14.05 21.05
N VAL A 927 17.09 13.56 22.01
CA VAL A 927 17.23 12.13 22.33
C VAL A 927 15.90 11.47 22.72
N MET A 928 15.02 12.20 23.43
CA MET A 928 13.74 11.66 23.87
C MET A 928 12.83 11.29 22.69
N LYS A 929 12.99 11.96 21.54
CA LYS A 929 12.25 11.64 20.31
C LYS A 929 12.64 10.29 19.71
N LEU A 930 13.73 9.69 20.18
CA LEU A 930 14.20 8.40 19.70
C LEU A 930 13.51 7.22 20.38
N PHE A 931 12.86 7.46 21.53
CA PHE A 931 12.22 6.42 22.33
C PHE A 931 10.71 6.35 22.08
N LYS A 932 10.16 5.16 22.28
CA LYS A 932 8.73 4.93 22.54
C LYS A 932 8.43 4.86 24.02
N ALA A 933 7.17 5.06 24.38
CA ALA A 933 6.75 5.11 25.78
C ALA A 933 7.15 3.86 26.59
N HIS A 934 6.99 2.67 26.01
CA HIS A 934 7.33 1.40 26.68
C HIS A 934 8.84 1.21 26.83
N GLU A 935 9.63 1.68 25.86
CA GLU A 935 11.10 1.64 25.92
C GLU A 935 11.62 2.61 26.97
N LEU A 936 11.06 3.83 27.00
CA LEU A 936 11.41 4.82 28.02
C LEU A 936 11.06 4.29 29.41
N MET A 937 9.85 3.75 29.60
CA MET A 937 9.44 3.12 30.86
C MET A 937 10.44 2.03 31.29
N SER A 938 10.85 1.17 30.35
CA SER A 938 11.83 0.11 30.61
C SER A 938 13.21 0.64 31.00
N VAL A 939 13.63 1.80 30.47
CA VAL A 939 14.88 2.47 30.89
C VAL A 939 14.77 3.01 32.33
N VAL A 940 13.59 3.49 32.74
CA VAL A 940 13.39 4.09 34.08
C VAL A 940 13.18 3.02 35.15
N VAL A 941 12.26 2.09 34.87
CA VAL A 941 11.76 1.12 35.85
C VAL A 941 12.56 -0.19 35.83
N GLY A 942 13.28 -0.46 34.74
CA GLY A 942 13.93 -1.75 34.50
C GLY A 942 12.95 -2.79 33.94
N ASN A 943 13.50 -3.90 33.45
CA ASN A 943 12.72 -5.01 32.89
C ASN A 943 12.67 -6.22 33.85
N GLU A 944 11.81 -7.20 33.53
CA GLU A 944 11.62 -8.44 34.29
C GLU A 944 12.11 -9.68 33.52
N GLU A 945 13.01 -9.50 32.54
CA GLU A 945 13.53 -10.60 31.73
C GLU A 945 14.78 -11.20 32.39
N TYR A 946 14.56 -12.03 33.40
CA TYR A 946 15.63 -12.55 34.25
C TYR A 946 16.42 -13.70 33.60
N ASP A 947 17.73 -13.50 33.41
CA ASP A 947 18.69 -14.57 33.07
C ASP A 947 19.65 -14.84 34.25
N TRP A 948 19.20 -15.69 35.16
CA TRP A 948 19.91 -16.01 36.41
C TRP A 948 21.26 -16.71 36.18
N ASN A 949 21.49 -17.34 35.02
CA ASN A 949 22.78 -17.95 34.71
C ASN A 949 23.83 -16.88 34.43
N VAL A 950 23.45 -15.84 33.68
CA VAL A 950 24.31 -14.67 33.42
C VAL A 950 24.65 -13.94 34.72
N LEU A 951 23.76 -13.92 35.72
CA LEU A 951 24.05 -13.34 37.04
C LEU A 951 25.17 -14.10 37.77
N GLU A 952 25.15 -15.43 37.72
CA GLU A 952 26.21 -16.28 38.31
C GLU A 952 27.54 -16.10 37.58
N GLU A 953 27.52 -16.07 36.24
CA GLU A 953 28.73 -15.86 35.42
C GLU A 953 29.41 -14.52 35.70
N ASN A 954 28.64 -13.48 36.05
CA ASN A 954 29.15 -12.14 36.36
C ASN A 954 29.49 -11.93 37.84
N ALA A 955 29.44 -12.97 38.67
CA ALA A 955 29.74 -12.88 40.10
C ALA A 955 31.24 -12.77 40.37
N GLU A 956 31.63 -11.77 41.17
CA GLU A 956 33.01 -11.61 41.64
C GLU A 956 33.16 -11.93 43.13
N TYR A 957 34.18 -12.68 43.47
CA TYR A 957 34.44 -13.12 44.83
C TYR A 957 35.59 -12.32 45.44
N LYS A 958 35.37 -11.78 46.64
CA LYS A 958 36.32 -10.91 47.35
C LYS A 958 36.76 -11.55 48.67
N ASN A 959 37.89 -11.05 49.21
CA ASN A 959 38.35 -11.32 50.57
C ASN A 959 38.49 -12.82 50.93
N GLY A 960 38.89 -13.65 49.97
CA GLY A 960 39.24 -15.06 50.19
C GLY A 960 38.21 -16.08 49.68
N TYR A 961 37.02 -15.66 49.25
CA TYR A 961 36.14 -16.56 48.49
C TYR A 961 36.58 -16.68 47.02
N THR A 962 36.33 -17.84 46.44
CA THR A 962 36.51 -18.17 45.02
C THR A 962 35.32 -19.00 44.52
N CYS A 963 35.14 -19.08 43.20
CA CYS A 963 34.10 -19.94 42.60
C CYS A 963 34.27 -21.44 42.94
N GLY A 964 35.46 -21.85 43.41
CA GLY A 964 35.77 -23.22 43.80
C GLY A 964 35.31 -23.59 45.22
N ASP A 965 35.01 -22.62 46.07
CA ASP A 965 34.70 -22.87 47.48
C ASP A 965 33.35 -23.56 47.67
N GLN A 966 33.31 -24.51 48.60
CA GLN A 966 32.14 -25.35 48.84
C GLN A 966 30.91 -24.52 49.23
N THR A 967 31.08 -23.47 50.04
CA THR A 967 30.01 -22.56 50.46
C THR A 967 29.43 -21.77 49.29
N ILE A 968 30.27 -21.36 48.33
CA ILE A 968 29.84 -20.63 47.13
C ILE A 968 29.06 -21.53 46.18
N ARG A 969 29.52 -22.78 45.97
CA ARG A 969 28.78 -23.77 45.19
C ARG A 969 27.43 -24.08 45.82
N TRP A 970 27.39 -24.29 47.14
CA TRP A 970 26.14 -24.48 47.86
C TRP A 970 25.21 -23.27 47.74
N PHE A 971 25.75 -22.04 47.76
CA PHE A 971 24.97 -20.83 47.55
C PHE A 971 24.27 -20.83 46.18
N TRP A 972 25.01 -21.04 45.08
CA TRP A 972 24.41 -21.03 43.74
C TRP A 972 23.48 -22.21 43.49
N GLU A 973 23.79 -23.41 43.99
CA GLU A 973 22.86 -24.54 43.97
C GLU A 973 21.55 -24.21 44.70
N VAL A 974 21.64 -23.67 45.92
CA VAL A 974 20.47 -23.27 46.70
C VAL A 974 19.70 -22.16 45.99
N PHE A 975 20.39 -21.17 45.43
CA PHE A 975 19.79 -20.06 44.70
C PHE A 975 19.03 -20.55 43.47
N HIS A 976 19.60 -21.44 42.66
CA HIS A 976 18.94 -21.98 41.47
C HIS A 976 17.74 -22.86 41.80
N GLU A 977 17.77 -23.57 42.95
CA GLU A 977 16.63 -24.33 43.50
C GLU A 977 15.46 -23.43 43.95
N LEU A 978 15.65 -22.12 44.15
CA LEU A 978 14.58 -21.21 44.59
C LEU A 978 13.52 -20.99 43.50
N PRO A 979 12.23 -20.86 43.87
CA PRO A 979 11.19 -20.40 42.95
C PRO A 979 11.43 -18.93 42.54
N LEU A 980 10.85 -18.51 41.41
CA LEU A 980 11.04 -17.17 40.85
C LEU A 980 10.77 -16.05 41.86
N GLU A 981 9.71 -16.17 42.67
CA GLU A 981 9.36 -15.19 43.70
C GLU A 981 10.45 -15.01 44.76
N GLU A 982 11.10 -16.09 45.18
CA GLU A 982 12.21 -16.02 46.15
C GLU A 982 13.50 -15.51 45.48
N LYS A 983 13.71 -15.77 44.18
CA LYS A 983 14.80 -15.15 43.41
C LYS A 983 14.61 -13.64 43.25
N LYS A 984 13.37 -13.19 43.01
CA LYS A 984 13.00 -11.76 43.00
C LYS A 984 13.26 -11.12 44.36
N LYS A 985 12.86 -11.77 45.46
CA LYS A 985 13.17 -11.31 46.83
C LYS A 985 14.66 -11.28 47.12
N PHE A 986 15.43 -12.24 46.63
CA PHE A 986 16.89 -12.19 46.74
C PHE A 986 17.48 -11.01 45.96
N LEU A 987 17.01 -10.75 44.74
CA LEU A 987 17.47 -9.62 43.94
C LEU A 987 17.12 -8.28 44.61
N LEU A 988 15.92 -8.18 45.20
CA LEU A 988 15.50 -7.06 46.04
C LEU A 988 16.39 -6.92 47.27
N PHE A 989 16.68 -8.02 47.96
CA PHE A 989 17.57 -8.08 49.12
C PHE A 989 19.00 -7.63 48.76
N LEU A 990 19.51 -8.02 47.59
CA LEU A 990 20.87 -7.71 47.15
C LEU A 990 21.02 -6.32 46.55
N THR A 991 20.04 -5.84 45.79
CA THR A 991 20.19 -4.64 44.95
C THR A 991 19.23 -3.52 45.33
N GLY A 992 18.28 -3.76 46.23
CA GLY A 992 17.21 -2.81 46.57
C GLY A 992 16.10 -2.72 45.51
N CYS A 993 16.18 -3.51 44.44
CA CYS A 993 15.16 -3.57 43.39
C CYS A 993 15.01 -5.02 42.91
N ASP A 994 13.79 -5.44 42.59
CA ASP A 994 13.51 -6.75 42.00
C ASP A 994 13.52 -6.72 40.45
N ARG A 995 13.83 -5.57 39.84
CA ARG A 995 13.94 -5.38 38.38
C ARG A 995 15.38 -5.20 37.94
N ILE A 996 15.65 -5.54 36.68
CA ILE A 996 17.01 -5.47 36.11
C ILE A 996 17.14 -4.34 35.09
N PRO A 997 18.36 -3.82 34.84
CA PRO A 997 18.60 -2.85 33.79
C PRO A 997 18.16 -3.36 32.41
N ILE A 998 17.83 -2.44 31.50
CA ILE A 998 17.44 -2.77 30.12
C ILE A 998 18.52 -3.54 29.34
N MET A 999 19.78 -3.46 29.79
CA MET A 999 20.91 -4.23 29.24
C MET A 999 20.95 -5.69 29.76
N GLY A 1000 19.94 -6.12 30.51
CA GLY A 1000 19.82 -7.47 31.08
C GLY A 1000 20.67 -7.68 32.33
N MET A 1001 20.70 -8.93 32.81
CA MET A 1001 21.41 -9.31 34.04
C MET A 1001 22.92 -9.11 33.96
N LYS A 1002 23.49 -9.06 32.75
CA LYS A 1002 24.91 -8.78 32.54
C LYS A 1002 25.37 -7.43 33.11
N ALA A 1003 24.46 -6.47 33.22
CA ALA A 1003 24.77 -5.17 33.82
C ALA A 1003 24.81 -5.21 35.35
N ILE A 1004 24.29 -6.27 35.99
CA ILE A 1004 24.32 -6.44 37.45
C ILE A 1004 25.55 -7.24 37.83
N LYS A 1005 26.49 -6.56 38.49
CA LYS A 1005 27.69 -7.19 39.05
C LYS A 1005 27.45 -7.47 40.54
N ILE A 1006 27.46 -8.75 40.92
CA ILE A 1006 27.36 -9.19 42.32
C ILE A 1006 28.76 -9.42 42.89
N PHE A 1007 28.99 -8.95 44.11
CA PHE A 1007 30.21 -9.23 44.85
C PHE A 1007 29.88 -10.12 46.05
N ILE A 1008 30.64 -11.18 46.30
CA ILE A 1008 30.43 -12.06 47.47
C ILE A 1008 31.71 -12.13 48.31
N GLN A 1009 31.59 -11.90 49.62
CA GLN A 1009 32.72 -11.96 50.55
C GLN A 1009 32.40 -12.74 51.83
N PRO A 1010 33.40 -13.37 52.47
CA PRO A 1010 33.19 -14.19 53.65
C PRO A 1010 33.03 -13.37 54.93
N THR A 1011 32.20 -13.86 55.85
CA THR A 1011 32.13 -13.40 57.25
C THR A 1011 32.44 -14.53 58.24
N PRO A 1012 33.09 -14.23 59.39
CA PRO A 1012 33.80 -15.22 60.19
C PRO A 1012 32.93 -16.12 61.10
N ASP A 1013 31.66 -15.80 61.33
CA ASP A 1013 30.79 -16.56 62.25
C ASP A 1013 29.52 -17.05 61.53
N ASP A 1014 29.33 -18.37 61.54
CA ASP A 1014 28.26 -19.09 60.84
C ASP A 1014 26.88 -18.99 61.54
N LYS A 1015 26.79 -18.25 62.65
CA LYS A 1015 25.54 -17.94 63.36
C LYS A 1015 24.75 -16.80 62.72
N PHE A 1016 25.45 -15.88 62.07
CA PHE A 1016 24.84 -14.69 61.46
C PHE A 1016 24.03 -15.04 60.21
N LEU A 1017 23.09 -14.15 59.88
CA LEU A 1017 22.40 -14.17 58.59
C LEU A 1017 23.34 -13.60 57.52
N PRO A 1018 23.16 -13.97 56.24
CA PRO A 1018 23.79 -13.23 55.15
C PRO A 1018 23.33 -11.77 55.21
N VAL A 1019 24.24 -10.84 54.93
CA VAL A 1019 23.95 -9.40 54.92
C VAL A 1019 24.25 -8.84 53.54
N ALA A 1020 23.34 -8.04 53.00
CA ALA A 1020 23.53 -7.39 51.72
C ALA A 1020 23.78 -5.89 51.89
N HIS A 1021 24.81 -5.38 51.23
CA HIS A 1021 25.08 -3.95 51.05
C HIS A 1021 24.58 -3.54 49.67
N THR A 1022 23.31 -3.17 49.60
CA THR A 1022 22.59 -2.94 48.33
C THR A 1022 23.18 -1.82 47.47
N CYS A 1023 23.88 -0.86 48.11
CA CYS A 1023 24.58 0.23 47.44
C CYS A 1023 25.77 -0.26 46.59
N PHE A 1024 26.31 -1.44 46.89
CA PHE A 1024 27.46 -2.03 46.20
C PHE A 1024 27.16 -3.39 45.57
N ASN A 1025 25.91 -3.88 45.63
CA ASN A 1025 25.52 -5.25 45.28
C ASN A 1025 26.46 -6.30 45.93
N LEU A 1026 26.86 -6.06 47.19
CA LEU A 1026 27.81 -6.88 47.92
C LEU A 1026 27.06 -7.74 48.93
N LEU A 1027 27.32 -9.05 48.90
CA LEU A 1027 26.78 -10.05 49.80
C LEU A 1027 27.87 -10.55 50.76
N ASP A 1028 27.68 -10.25 52.04
CA ASP A 1028 28.42 -10.86 53.13
C ASP A 1028 27.81 -12.23 53.43
N LEU A 1029 28.49 -13.28 52.96
CA LEU A 1029 28.02 -14.65 53.10
C LEU A 1029 28.87 -15.41 54.13
N PRO A 1030 28.31 -15.75 55.31
CA PRO A 1030 29.04 -16.54 56.31
C PRO A 1030 29.49 -17.90 55.77
N GLN A 1031 30.61 -18.40 56.28
CA GLN A 1031 31.12 -19.73 55.94
C GLN A 1031 30.31 -20.84 56.62
N TYR A 1032 29.09 -21.09 56.12
CA TYR A 1032 28.22 -22.13 56.66
C TYR A 1032 28.82 -23.53 56.49
N GLN A 1033 28.67 -24.36 57.52
CA GLN A 1033 29.22 -25.72 57.53
C GLN A 1033 28.36 -26.74 56.77
N THR A 1034 27.09 -26.43 56.48
CA THR A 1034 26.18 -27.32 55.73
C THR A 1034 25.27 -26.54 54.75
N LYS A 1035 24.86 -27.20 53.67
CA LYS A 1035 23.96 -26.64 52.64
C LYS A 1035 22.58 -26.30 53.22
N GLU A 1036 22.06 -27.12 54.13
CA GLU A 1036 20.76 -26.91 54.77
C GLU A 1036 20.76 -25.66 55.66
N LYS A 1037 21.86 -25.41 56.37
CA LYS A 1037 22.02 -24.21 57.21
C LYS A 1037 22.10 -22.95 56.35
N LEU A 1038 22.84 -23.00 55.24
CA LEU A 1038 22.89 -21.92 54.26
C LEU A 1038 21.50 -21.63 53.70
N LYS A 1039 20.77 -22.65 53.24
CA LYS A 1039 19.42 -22.51 52.68
C LYS A 1039 18.45 -21.90 53.69
N TYR A 1040 18.44 -22.40 54.92
CA TYR A 1040 17.58 -21.89 55.98
C TYR A 1040 17.89 -20.42 56.31
N LYS A 1041 19.18 -20.06 56.45
CA LYS A 1041 19.61 -18.70 56.80
C LYS A 1041 19.43 -17.71 55.65
N LEU A 1042 19.64 -18.14 54.40
CA LEU A 1042 19.41 -17.32 53.21
C LEU A 1042 17.92 -17.03 53.03
N LEU A 1043 17.05 -18.03 53.16
CA LEU A 1043 15.59 -17.84 53.11
C LEU A 1043 15.10 -16.90 54.21
N GLN A 1044 15.65 -17.01 55.43
CA GLN A 1044 15.34 -16.07 56.51
C GLN A 1044 15.76 -14.64 56.18
N ALA A 1045 16.93 -14.44 55.57
CA ALA A 1045 17.44 -13.12 55.22
C ALA A 1045 16.61 -12.45 54.11
N ILE A 1046 16.28 -13.17 53.04
CA ILE A 1046 15.51 -12.60 51.92
C ILE A 1046 14.02 -12.38 52.24
N GLN A 1047 13.51 -12.94 53.35
CA GLN A 1047 12.15 -12.68 53.85
C GLN A 1047 12.06 -11.43 54.73
N GLN A 1048 13.20 -10.95 55.25
CA GLN A 1048 13.29 -9.75 56.10
C GLN A 1048 13.84 -8.59 55.28
N THR A 1049 13.04 -8.06 54.35
CA THR A 1049 13.45 -6.99 53.43
C THR A 1049 13.20 -5.57 53.94
N GLN A 1050 12.61 -5.42 55.14
CA GLN A 1050 12.38 -4.11 55.77
C GLN A 1050 13.44 -3.82 56.84
N GLY A 1051 14.49 -3.08 56.45
CA GLY A 1051 15.35 -2.38 57.40
C GLY A 1051 16.81 -2.26 56.97
N PHE A 1052 17.25 -1.04 56.63
CA PHE A 1052 18.62 -0.59 56.87
C PHE A 1052 18.77 -0.23 58.35
N SER A 1053 18.64 -1.23 59.22
CA SER A 1053 19.02 -1.08 60.63
C SER A 1053 20.17 -2.05 60.87
N LEU A 1054 21.39 -1.53 60.73
CA LEU A 1054 22.48 -1.97 61.59
C LEU A 1054 21.95 -1.85 63.02
N VAL A 1055 21.89 -2.97 63.73
CA VAL A 1055 22.15 -2.93 65.17
C VAL A 1055 23.65 -2.82 65.35
#